data_AF-A0A1V5PI20-F1
#
_entry.id   AF-A0A1V5PI20-F1
#
_cell.length_a   1.000
_cell.length_b   1.000
_cell.length_c   1.000
_cell.angle_alpha   90.00
_cell.angle_beta   90.00
_cell.angle_gamma   90.00
#
_symmetry.space_group_name_H-M   'P 1'
#
loop_
_entity.id
_entity.type
_entity.pdbx_description
1 polymer ?
#
loop_
_entity_poly.entity_id
_entity_poly.type
_entity_poly.pdbx_seq_one_letter_code
_entity_poly.pdbx_strand_id
1 'polypeptide(L)'
;MTQLPKLYHRLLLAILAGLLLIGNTLISVLAQEQTPPSLRITRIDTTQFPEVQVFVHGRNLGTNLSDLEMTLRQDGTVYPTTAEVRPVGTQTAIVLDAAENVKRAGLTGDARYVEVGNIITRLVSRNKLTVQGDWLAAFSPERNNKLRVDQGWTRDHQAVANSLYLFEPIKGIGNTALFNLVFNVLNQFDLSTVDPAFQRTMVVFSDGVDVVSSLQLEDVVSLAKDRNVVIYTVMLGAGPASARSNLERIALRTGGQYYQLSSLEALDRMWDQILAGRDQRVLSYRSQSPSTREITVTAKLPGGGTIEARHPMVINPQPVQVRVVDPQRGFSLVRSGETYQIPLEELEPTTLPVQVEFIWPDGKPRQLQRVEYTINDDTRLVEQEPFDQIIFPINTLGAGSYTLRVRAVDELGQESQSEPVPFTIQVDQPPAPTPTPVIEREVVERIQTVVRTSWTSYAALVIGLLSLLIALIVFFRKPERREQVTEFVTGAIKTLTEPWAPRKKDGKLQSEAKAQLVVVEGDAGVPSPIPIRGQKVLIGRDPSVSNLVFSDPRVSRYHCRIIEEADGAFRIYDEGSTSGTYVNFEPVGMRGQILKSDDVINIGPIGLRFELLDNPTVPYQPMMRSPATDDTVGGYDDASVDADDDDLDDNTVIQQMQRPKRS
;
A
#
# COMPACT_ATOMS: atom_id res chain seq x y z
N MET A 1 73.93 72.96 -43.04
CA MET A 1 72.46 73.05 -42.88
C MET A 1 71.77 71.87 -43.60
N THR A 2 71.98 70.63 -43.15
CA THR A 2 71.48 69.41 -43.85
C THR A 2 71.11 68.29 -42.86
N GLN A 3 70.61 68.62 -41.66
CA GLN A 3 70.22 67.62 -40.66
C GLN A 3 68.82 67.84 -40.05
N LEU A 4 68.05 68.86 -40.46
CA LEU A 4 66.67 69.04 -39.96
C LEU A 4 65.63 68.04 -40.51
N PRO A 5 65.66 67.56 -41.77
CA PRO A 5 64.56 66.75 -42.29
C PRO A 5 64.55 65.30 -41.75
N LYS A 6 65.69 64.80 -41.26
CA LYS A 6 65.79 63.43 -40.71
C LYS A 6 65.22 63.31 -39.29
N LEU A 7 65.21 64.39 -38.51
CA LEU A 7 64.68 64.40 -37.14
C LEU A 7 63.15 64.44 -37.15
N TYR A 8 62.56 65.28 -38.02
CA TYR A 8 61.10 65.35 -38.19
C TYR A 8 60.51 64.04 -38.71
N HIS A 9 61.18 63.36 -39.63
CA HIS A 9 60.70 62.08 -40.15
C HIS A 9 60.73 60.97 -39.09
N ARG A 10 61.76 60.95 -38.22
CA ARG A 10 61.86 60.00 -37.10
C ARG A 10 60.85 60.30 -35.99
N LEU A 11 60.58 61.58 -35.72
CA LEU A 11 59.56 61.98 -34.75
C LEU A 11 58.15 61.64 -35.25
N LEU A 12 57.87 61.87 -36.53
CA LEU A 12 56.58 61.54 -37.15
C LEU A 12 56.35 60.02 -37.18
N LEU A 13 57.38 59.22 -37.51
CA LEU A 13 57.31 57.75 -37.44
C LEU A 13 57.13 57.24 -36.01
N ALA A 14 57.76 57.86 -35.02
CA ALA A 14 57.59 57.49 -33.62
C ALA A 14 56.18 57.84 -33.10
N ILE A 15 55.61 58.97 -33.53
CA ILE A 15 54.22 59.36 -33.21
C ILE A 15 53.22 58.45 -33.93
N LEU A 16 53.46 58.07 -35.19
CA LEU A 16 52.60 57.15 -35.93
C LEU A 16 52.66 55.73 -35.35
N ALA A 17 53.85 55.26 -34.95
CA ALA A 17 54.03 53.98 -34.26
C ALA A 17 53.40 54.02 -32.86
N GLY A 18 53.51 55.13 -32.14
CA GLY A 18 52.81 55.37 -30.87
C GLY A 18 51.30 55.38 -31.02
N LEU A 19 50.75 56.00 -32.06
CA LEU A 19 49.31 55.98 -32.39
C LEU A 19 48.83 54.60 -32.86
N LEU A 20 49.68 53.79 -33.50
CA LEU A 20 49.39 52.39 -33.84
C LEU A 20 49.45 51.47 -32.61
N LEU A 21 50.34 51.73 -31.66
CA LEU A 21 50.45 51.00 -30.38
C LEU A 21 49.35 51.39 -29.37
N ILE A 22 48.92 52.65 -29.38
CA ILE A 22 47.76 53.12 -28.59
C ILE A 22 46.45 52.75 -29.29
N GLY A 23 46.42 52.74 -30.63
CA GLY A 23 45.28 52.29 -31.44
C GLY A 23 44.99 50.80 -31.30
N ASN A 24 46.03 49.96 -31.09
CA ASN A 24 45.85 48.53 -30.83
C ASN A 24 45.55 48.18 -29.37
N THR A 25 45.63 49.13 -28.43
CA THR A 25 45.27 48.91 -27.01
C THR A 25 43.93 49.54 -26.62
N LEU A 26 43.27 50.25 -27.56
CA LEU A 26 41.94 50.84 -27.41
C LEU A 26 40.90 50.26 -28.38
N ILE A 27 41.16 49.09 -28.98
CA ILE A 27 40.08 48.19 -29.40
C ILE A 27 39.67 47.36 -28.17
N SER A 28 39.29 48.06 -27.10
CA SER A 28 38.33 47.48 -26.17
C SER A 28 37.05 47.40 -26.96
N VAL A 29 36.86 46.21 -27.53
CA VAL A 29 35.66 45.71 -28.18
C VAL A 29 34.45 46.43 -27.56
N LEU A 30 33.65 47.09 -28.40
CA LEU A 30 32.23 47.29 -28.15
C LEU A 30 31.58 45.89 -28.14
N ALA A 31 32.01 45.05 -27.19
CA ALA A 31 31.37 43.81 -26.86
C ALA A 31 30.21 44.27 -26.01
N GLN A 32 29.03 44.32 -26.62
CA GLN A 32 27.78 44.13 -25.90
C GLN A 32 28.06 43.06 -24.85
N GLU A 33 28.08 43.44 -23.55
CA GLU A 33 28.49 42.56 -22.44
C GLU A 33 27.83 41.21 -22.64
N GLN A 34 28.59 40.22 -23.13
CA GLN A 34 28.05 38.89 -23.32
C GLN A 34 27.85 38.35 -21.92
N THR A 35 26.59 38.18 -21.52
CA THR A 35 26.23 37.54 -20.25
C THR A 35 27.06 36.27 -20.08
N PRO A 36 27.72 36.08 -18.92
CA PRO A 36 28.64 34.98 -18.72
C PRO A 36 27.95 33.61 -18.93
N PRO A 37 28.72 32.56 -19.24
CA PRO A 37 28.20 31.20 -19.30
C PRO A 37 27.51 30.84 -17.99
N SER A 38 26.34 30.20 -18.07
CA SER A 38 25.57 29.81 -16.89
C SER A 38 24.95 28.44 -17.06
N LEU A 39 24.83 27.72 -15.95
CA LEU A 39 24.14 26.44 -15.84
C LEU A 39 22.95 26.61 -14.89
N ARG A 40 21.87 25.89 -15.15
CA ARG A 40 20.68 25.87 -14.29
C ARG A 40 20.08 24.48 -14.24
N ILE A 41 19.70 24.05 -13.03
CA ILE A 41 18.82 22.90 -12.83
C ILE A 41 17.38 23.41 -12.92
N THR A 42 16.66 22.94 -13.93
CA THR A 42 15.29 23.38 -14.25
C THR A 42 14.24 22.53 -13.54
N ARG A 43 14.52 21.22 -13.39
CA ARG A 43 13.66 20.25 -12.73
C ARG A 43 14.48 19.11 -12.13
N ILE A 44 14.03 18.60 -11.00
CA ILE A 44 14.45 17.31 -10.47
C ILE A 44 13.21 16.42 -10.42
N ASP A 45 13.26 15.27 -11.10
CA ASP A 45 12.22 14.26 -11.07
C ASP A 45 12.59 13.13 -10.12
N THR A 46 11.72 12.90 -9.13
CA THR A 46 11.86 11.87 -8.09
C THR A 46 10.67 10.91 -8.10
N THR A 47 9.87 10.90 -9.16
CA THR A 47 8.68 10.05 -9.27
C THR A 47 9.03 8.56 -9.20
N GLN A 48 10.17 8.18 -9.76
CA GLN A 48 10.71 6.82 -9.76
C GLN A 48 11.84 6.61 -8.74
N PHE A 49 11.88 7.44 -7.68
CA PHE A 49 12.91 7.35 -6.64
C PHE A 49 13.05 5.89 -6.13
N PRO A 50 14.26 5.33 -6.02
CA PRO A 50 15.56 6.02 -5.91
C PRO A 50 16.21 6.41 -7.23
N GLU A 51 15.61 6.11 -8.39
CA GLU A 51 16.04 6.73 -9.65
C GLU A 51 15.63 8.21 -9.67
N VAL A 52 16.60 9.08 -9.94
CA VAL A 52 16.43 10.52 -9.97
C VAL A 52 16.89 11.05 -11.32
N GLN A 53 16.07 11.89 -11.95
CA GLN A 53 16.43 12.59 -13.19
C GLN A 53 16.59 14.08 -12.92
N VAL A 54 17.74 14.64 -13.29
CA VAL A 54 18.07 16.05 -13.12
C VAL A 54 18.15 16.71 -14.48
N PHE A 55 17.23 17.64 -14.72
CA PHE A 55 17.15 18.39 -15.97
C PHE A 55 18.01 19.64 -15.86
N VAL A 56 18.93 19.78 -16.82
CA VAL A 56 19.94 20.82 -16.83
C VAL A 56 19.84 21.60 -18.12
N HIS A 57 19.81 22.92 -17.97
CA HIS A 57 19.88 23.87 -19.07
C HIS A 57 21.15 24.71 -18.94
N GLY A 58 21.77 25.07 -20.07
CA GLY A 58 22.96 25.91 -20.11
C GLY A 58 22.83 27.04 -21.13
N ARG A 59 23.42 28.19 -20.82
CA ARG A 59 23.39 29.40 -21.66
C ARG A 59 24.78 29.97 -21.85
N ASN A 60 25.01 30.54 -23.04
CA ASN A 60 26.26 31.18 -23.43
C ASN A 60 27.50 30.29 -23.20
N LEU A 61 27.34 28.98 -23.38
CA LEU A 61 28.37 27.99 -23.05
C LEU A 61 29.57 28.01 -24.01
N GLY A 62 29.41 28.63 -25.18
CA GLY A 62 30.40 28.59 -26.26
C GLY A 62 30.52 27.24 -26.97
N THR A 63 29.70 26.25 -26.58
CA THR A 63 29.61 24.91 -27.15
C THR A 63 28.20 24.34 -26.96
N ASN A 64 27.88 23.21 -27.57
CA ASN A 64 26.59 22.53 -27.38
C ASN A 64 26.52 21.90 -25.99
N LEU A 65 25.32 21.94 -25.38
CA LEU A 65 25.07 21.37 -24.05
C LEU A 65 25.38 19.85 -23.97
N SER A 66 25.23 19.12 -25.09
CA SER A 66 25.56 17.70 -25.21
C SER A 66 27.05 17.40 -25.02
N ASP A 67 27.91 18.35 -25.38
CA ASP A 67 29.36 18.11 -25.51
C ASP A 67 30.10 18.44 -24.21
N LEU A 68 29.42 19.05 -23.24
CA LEU A 68 30.00 19.40 -21.95
C LEU A 68 30.23 18.17 -21.06
N GLU A 69 31.39 18.08 -20.43
CA GLU A 69 31.61 17.14 -19.34
C GLU A 69 30.91 17.67 -18.08
N MET A 70 29.98 16.88 -17.53
CA MET A 70 29.20 17.24 -16.34
C MET A 70 29.40 16.23 -15.21
N THR A 71 29.48 16.75 -13.98
CA THR A 71 29.55 15.96 -12.75
C THR A 71 28.37 16.33 -11.87
N LEU A 72 27.56 15.32 -11.51
CA LEU A 72 26.47 15.47 -10.56
C LEU A 72 26.96 15.09 -9.15
N ARG A 73 26.58 15.91 -8.18
CA ARG A 73 26.77 15.65 -6.75
C ARG A 73 25.44 15.76 -6.02
N GLN A 74 25.19 14.85 -5.10
CA GLN A 74 24.11 14.94 -4.12
C GLN A 74 24.76 15.12 -2.74
N ASP A 75 24.46 16.24 -2.07
CA ASP A 75 25.04 16.62 -0.78
C ASP A 75 26.59 16.54 -0.74
N GLY A 76 27.24 16.85 -1.88
CA GLY A 76 28.69 16.81 -2.04
C GLY A 76 29.26 15.47 -2.54
N THR A 77 28.51 14.37 -2.43
CA THR A 77 28.92 13.05 -2.94
C THR A 77 28.70 12.96 -4.44
N VAL A 78 29.72 12.54 -5.19
CA VAL A 78 29.64 12.36 -6.65
C VAL A 78 28.89 11.07 -6.98
N TYR A 79 27.94 11.14 -7.92
CA TYR A 79 27.22 9.97 -8.41
C TYR A 79 27.57 9.68 -9.88
N PRO A 80 27.69 8.40 -10.26
CA PRO A 80 27.75 8.04 -11.67
C PRO A 80 26.42 8.41 -12.34
N THR A 81 26.49 9.00 -13.54
CA THR A 81 25.30 9.42 -14.26
C THR A 81 25.30 8.89 -15.68
N THR A 82 24.12 8.56 -16.18
CA THR A 82 23.86 8.51 -17.62
C THR A 82 23.29 9.86 -18.05
N ALA A 83 23.56 10.25 -19.29
CA ALA A 83 23.12 11.53 -19.81
C ALA A 83 22.50 11.37 -21.20
N GLU A 84 21.37 12.03 -21.41
CA GLU A 84 20.74 12.19 -22.71
C GLU A 84 20.28 13.63 -22.91
N VAL A 85 20.04 14.01 -24.16
CA VAL A 85 19.40 15.29 -24.48
C VAL A 85 17.92 15.00 -24.75
N ARG A 86 17.04 15.71 -24.03
CA ARG A 86 15.60 15.58 -24.17
C ARG A 86 15.00 16.93 -24.60
N PRO A 87 14.21 16.97 -25.68
CA PRO A 87 13.45 18.15 -26.02
C PRO A 87 12.31 18.30 -25.02
N VAL A 88 12.41 19.27 -24.13
CA VAL A 88 11.34 19.58 -23.18
C VAL A 88 10.36 20.58 -23.77
N GLY A 89 10.77 21.41 -24.73
CA GLY A 89 9.89 22.44 -25.29
C GLY A 89 10.05 23.80 -24.60
N THR A 90 9.35 24.80 -25.13
CA THR A 90 9.40 26.18 -24.62
C THR A 90 7.99 26.69 -24.31
N GLN A 91 7.89 27.60 -23.33
CA GLN A 91 6.68 28.36 -23.06
C GLN A 91 7.04 29.84 -23.11
N THR A 92 6.65 30.52 -24.18
CA THR A 92 7.04 31.92 -24.44
C THR A 92 5.83 32.85 -24.43
N ALA A 93 5.82 33.82 -23.52
CA ALA A 93 4.84 34.91 -23.53
C ALA A 93 5.38 36.10 -24.30
N ILE A 94 4.62 36.59 -25.28
CA ILE A 94 4.86 37.86 -25.95
C ILE A 94 4.05 38.94 -25.23
N VAL A 95 4.71 39.96 -24.73
CA VAL A 95 4.08 41.06 -23.99
C VAL A 95 4.29 42.34 -24.75
N LEU A 96 3.19 42.95 -25.19
CA LEU A 96 3.20 44.25 -25.85
C LEU A 96 2.70 45.30 -24.85
N ASP A 97 3.60 46.17 -24.40
CA ASP A 97 3.22 47.38 -23.68
C ASP A 97 2.56 48.36 -24.66
N ALA A 98 1.24 48.38 -24.64
CA ALA A 98 0.40 49.09 -25.59
C ALA A 98 0.01 50.52 -25.12
N ALA A 99 0.94 51.24 -24.51
CA ALA A 99 0.76 52.66 -24.19
C ALA A 99 0.51 53.50 -25.46
N GLU A 100 0.05 54.74 -25.33
CA GLU A 100 -0.27 55.60 -26.48
C GLU A 100 0.90 55.81 -27.46
N ASN A 101 2.12 55.69 -26.97
CA ASN A 101 3.37 55.76 -27.74
C ASN A 101 3.51 54.66 -28.82
N VAL A 102 2.81 53.51 -28.72
CA VAL A 102 2.95 52.43 -29.70
C VAL A 102 2.38 52.79 -31.06
N LYS A 103 1.51 53.81 -31.12
CA LYS A 103 0.95 54.35 -32.36
C LYS A 103 1.93 55.24 -33.13
N ARG A 104 3.03 55.66 -32.49
CA ARG A 104 4.08 56.45 -33.15
C ARG A 104 4.82 55.59 -34.16
N ALA A 105 5.37 56.24 -35.17
CA ALA A 105 6.24 55.58 -36.13
C ALA A 105 7.43 54.90 -35.43
N GLY A 106 7.72 53.69 -35.87
CA GLY A 106 8.87 52.89 -35.48
C GLY A 106 10.01 53.02 -36.49
N LEU A 107 10.80 51.96 -36.59
CA LEU A 107 11.95 51.82 -37.51
C LEU A 107 11.55 51.71 -38.98
N THR A 108 10.44 51.02 -39.30
CA THR A 108 9.97 50.84 -40.69
C THR A 108 9.17 52.04 -41.20
N GLY A 109 8.81 52.97 -40.30
CA GLY A 109 7.86 54.05 -40.56
C GLY A 109 6.42 53.68 -40.19
N ASP A 110 6.11 52.39 -40.01
CA ASP A 110 4.83 51.94 -39.49
C ASP A 110 4.71 52.20 -37.98
N ALA A 111 3.51 52.08 -37.44
CA ALA A 111 3.33 52.14 -35.99
C ALA A 111 4.07 50.99 -35.28
N ARG A 112 4.67 51.26 -34.13
CA ARG A 112 5.49 50.26 -33.39
C ARG A 112 4.76 48.95 -33.08
N TYR A 113 3.44 48.97 -32.82
CA TYR A 113 2.68 47.74 -32.59
C TYR A 113 2.57 46.87 -33.87
N VAL A 114 2.53 47.50 -35.05
CA VAL A 114 2.55 46.80 -36.35
C VAL A 114 3.90 46.13 -36.55
N GLU A 115 5.00 46.78 -36.16
CA GLU A 115 6.33 46.18 -36.21
C GLU A 115 6.44 44.94 -35.32
N VAL A 116 5.86 44.97 -34.11
CA VAL A 116 5.81 43.79 -33.23
C VAL A 116 5.03 42.66 -33.88
N GLY A 117 3.87 42.94 -34.50
CA GLY A 117 3.15 41.96 -35.31
C GLY A 117 4.05 41.33 -36.39
N ASN A 118 4.75 42.15 -37.17
CA ASN A 118 5.66 41.69 -38.23
C ASN A 118 6.84 40.86 -37.68
N ILE A 119 7.40 41.22 -36.52
CA ILE A 119 8.46 40.46 -35.84
C ILE A 119 7.97 39.05 -35.49
N ILE A 120 6.77 38.93 -34.92
CA ILE A 120 6.23 37.63 -34.53
C ILE A 120 5.80 36.82 -35.76
N THR A 121 5.21 37.43 -36.79
CA THR A 121 4.94 36.77 -38.08
C THR A 121 6.23 36.24 -38.72
N ARG A 122 7.35 36.97 -38.61
CA ARG A 122 8.67 36.50 -39.04
C ARG A 122 9.14 35.28 -38.24
N LEU A 123 9.03 35.31 -36.91
CA LEU A 123 9.40 34.17 -36.05
C LEU A 123 8.66 32.89 -36.48
N VAL A 124 7.35 32.99 -36.70
CA VAL A 124 6.51 31.86 -37.11
C VAL A 124 6.84 31.40 -38.53
N SER A 125 6.97 32.32 -39.49
CA SER A 125 7.25 31.96 -40.89
C SER A 125 8.64 31.36 -41.13
N ARG A 126 9.60 31.59 -40.23
CA ARG A 126 10.91 30.93 -40.25
C ARG A 126 10.87 29.47 -39.79
N ASN A 127 9.71 28.96 -39.36
CA ASN A 127 9.48 27.58 -38.92
C ASN A 127 10.47 27.10 -37.83
N LYS A 128 10.89 28.02 -36.95
CA LYS A 128 11.78 27.71 -35.83
C LYS A 128 11.04 27.04 -34.65
N LEU A 129 9.73 27.27 -34.55
CA LEU A 129 8.86 26.72 -33.52
C LEU A 129 8.29 25.36 -33.93
N THR A 130 7.99 24.51 -32.95
CA THR A 130 7.45 23.16 -33.16
C THR A 130 6.13 22.99 -32.43
N VAL A 131 5.11 22.47 -33.13
CA VAL A 131 3.77 22.26 -32.54
C VAL A 131 3.76 21.21 -31.43
N GLN A 132 4.79 20.34 -31.37
CA GLN A 132 4.90 19.30 -30.35
C GLN A 132 5.43 19.84 -29.01
N GLY A 133 6.31 20.84 -29.04
CA GLY A 133 7.05 21.27 -27.86
C GLY A 133 6.84 22.73 -27.45
N ASP A 134 6.49 23.63 -28.38
CA ASP A 134 6.54 25.07 -28.10
C ASP A 134 5.16 25.69 -27.94
N TRP A 135 4.98 26.40 -26.84
CA TRP A 135 3.79 27.17 -26.51
C TRP A 135 4.08 28.65 -26.64
N LEU A 136 3.12 29.36 -27.24
CA LEU A 136 3.19 30.79 -27.42
C LEU A 136 1.87 31.43 -26.95
N ALA A 137 1.97 32.62 -26.38
CA ALA A 137 0.82 33.45 -26.00
C ALA A 137 1.16 34.92 -26.22
N ALA A 138 0.14 35.76 -26.36
CA ALA A 138 0.27 37.20 -26.49
C ALA A 138 -0.61 37.93 -25.49
N PHE A 139 -0.03 38.94 -24.85
CA PHE A 139 -0.67 39.74 -23.82
C PHE A 139 -0.37 41.23 -23.99
N SER A 140 -1.31 42.07 -23.57
CA SER A 140 -1.20 43.52 -23.58
C SER A 140 -1.98 44.13 -22.40
N PRO A 141 -1.75 45.40 -22.04
CA PRO A 141 -2.52 46.04 -20.98
C PRO A 141 -3.96 46.32 -21.42
N GLU A 142 -4.89 46.21 -20.47
CA GLU A 142 -6.27 46.68 -20.56
C GLU A 142 -6.49 47.89 -19.61
N ARG A 143 -7.67 48.52 -19.67
CA ARG A 143 -8.04 49.60 -18.74
C ARG A 143 -7.93 49.15 -17.28
N ASN A 144 -7.62 50.10 -16.39
CA ASN A 144 -7.55 49.89 -14.95
C ASN A 144 -6.52 48.84 -14.51
N ASN A 145 -5.35 48.80 -15.17
CA ASN A 145 -4.26 47.85 -14.91
C ASN A 145 -4.66 46.37 -15.04
N LYS A 146 -5.75 46.08 -15.77
CA LYS A 146 -6.13 44.70 -16.12
C LYS A 146 -5.23 44.18 -17.23
N LEU A 147 -5.16 42.85 -17.33
CA LEU A 147 -4.43 42.17 -18.38
C LEU A 147 -5.40 41.79 -19.51
N ARG A 148 -5.10 42.20 -20.75
CA ARG A 148 -5.75 41.67 -21.94
C ARG A 148 -4.99 40.45 -22.42
N VAL A 149 -5.71 39.36 -22.63
CA VAL A 149 -5.20 38.14 -23.29
C VAL A 149 -5.51 38.27 -24.77
N ASP A 150 -4.53 38.75 -25.56
CA ASP A 150 -4.70 38.88 -27.01
C ASP A 150 -4.76 37.51 -27.69
N GLN A 151 -3.97 36.56 -27.20
CA GLN A 151 -4.07 35.14 -27.53
C GLN A 151 -3.58 34.31 -26.34
N GLY A 152 -4.45 33.42 -25.84
CA GLY A 152 -4.08 32.48 -24.78
C GLY A 152 -3.05 31.44 -25.25
N TRP A 153 -2.43 30.75 -24.29
CA TRP A 153 -1.45 29.70 -24.54
C TRP A 153 -1.93 28.72 -25.61
N THR A 154 -1.19 28.63 -26.71
CA THR A 154 -1.51 27.74 -27.83
C THR A 154 -0.25 27.21 -28.50
N ARG A 155 -0.40 26.07 -29.16
CA ARG A 155 0.59 25.48 -30.08
C ARG A 155 0.34 25.87 -31.54
N ASP A 156 -0.81 26.51 -31.82
CA ASP A 156 -1.05 27.19 -33.09
C ASP A 156 -0.33 28.55 -33.06
N HIS A 157 0.95 28.54 -33.43
CA HIS A 157 1.77 29.74 -33.43
C HIS A 157 1.27 30.78 -34.44
N GLN A 158 0.60 30.34 -35.50
CA GLN A 158 0.03 31.25 -36.50
C GLN A 158 -1.15 32.03 -35.91
N ALA A 159 -1.95 31.43 -35.02
CA ALA A 159 -3.00 32.15 -34.29
C ALA A 159 -2.44 33.33 -33.48
N VAL A 160 -1.29 33.15 -32.80
CA VAL A 160 -0.62 34.25 -32.06
C VAL A 160 -0.06 35.31 -33.01
N ALA A 161 0.56 34.91 -34.12
CA ALA A 161 1.03 35.87 -35.12
C ALA A 161 -0.13 36.69 -35.70
N ASN A 162 -1.27 36.04 -36.00
CA ASN A 162 -2.45 36.71 -36.52
C ASN A 162 -3.06 37.68 -35.50
N SER A 163 -3.13 37.31 -34.21
CA SER A 163 -3.69 38.18 -33.17
C SER A 163 -2.86 39.47 -33.00
N LEU A 164 -1.53 39.35 -33.08
CA LEU A 164 -0.62 40.51 -33.02
C LEU A 164 -0.58 41.31 -34.32
N TYR A 165 -0.77 40.67 -35.47
CA TYR A 165 -0.87 41.36 -36.76
C TYR A 165 -2.15 42.19 -36.88
N LEU A 166 -3.27 41.67 -36.35
CA LEU A 166 -4.57 42.35 -36.32
C LEU A 166 -4.78 43.21 -35.06
N PHE A 167 -3.72 43.41 -34.28
CA PHE A 167 -3.79 44.11 -33.00
C PHE A 167 -4.20 45.57 -33.17
N GLU A 168 -5.18 46.00 -32.39
CA GLU A 168 -5.54 47.41 -32.27
C GLU A 168 -5.33 47.93 -30.84
N PRO A 169 -4.53 49.00 -30.63
CA PRO A 169 -4.35 49.59 -29.31
C PRO A 169 -5.62 50.29 -28.81
N ILE A 170 -6.02 50.00 -27.58
CA ILE A 170 -7.22 50.57 -26.94
C ILE A 170 -7.11 52.10 -26.88
N LYS A 171 -8.17 52.80 -27.32
CA LYS A 171 -8.22 54.28 -27.29
C LYS A 171 -8.29 54.79 -25.84
N GLY A 172 -7.44 55.76 -25.50
CA GLY A 172 -7.46 56.43 -24.19
C GLY A 172 -7.03 55.54 -23.03
N ILE A 173 -6.03 54.67 -23.23
CA ILE A 173 -5.43 53.86 -22.15
C ILE A 173 -4.42 54.66 -21.31
N GLY A 174 -3.91 55.78 -21.82
CA GLY A 174 -2.98 56.65 -21.10
C GLY A 174 -1.58 56.02 -20.94
N ASN A 175 -0.98 56.25 -19.77
CA ASN A 175 0.31 55.64 -19.39
C ASN A 175 0.10 54.21 -18.87
N THR A 176 0.96 53.27 -19.27
CA THR A 176 0.97 51.90 -18.75
C THR A 176 1.81 51.79 -17.48
N ALA A 177 1.33 50.99 -16.51
CA ALA A 177 2.14 50.50 -15.39
C ALA A 177 2.96 49.28 -15.85
N LEU A 178 4.21 49.48 -16.28
CA LEU A 178 5.04 48.43 -16.88
C LEU A 178 5.28 47.28 -15.90
N PHE A 179 5.63 47.57 -14.64
CA PHE A 179 5.88 46.52 -13.65
C PHE A 179 4.62 45.73 -13.32
N ASN A 180 3.45 46.39 -13.22
CA ASN A 180 2.18 45.70 -13.04
C ASN A 180 1.83 44.80 -14.24
N LEU A 181 2.07 45.26 -15.48
CA LEU A 181 1.86 44.45 -16.68
C LEU A 181 2.71 43.18 -16.66
N VAL A 182 4.03 43.32 -16.44
CA VAL A 182 4.95 42.18 -16.37
C VAL A 182 4.56 41.22 -15.25
N PHE A 183 4.24 41.74 -14.06
CA PHE A 183 3.80 40.94 -12.91
C PHE A 183 2.50 40.16 -13.21
N ASN A 184 1.52 40.80 -13.85
CA ASN A 184 0.26 40.16 -14.21
C ASN A 184 0.46 39.04 -15.24
N VAL A 185 1.36 39.22 -16.21
CA VAL A 185 1.70 38.16 -17.17
C VAL A 185 2.47 37.02 -16.51
N LEU A 186 3.39 37.30 -15.57
CA LEU A 186 4.09 36.26 -14.81
C LEU A 186 3.10 35.32 -14.08
N ASN A 187 1.97 35.85 -13.61
CA ASN A 187 0.91 35.04 -13.01
C ASN A 187 0.17 34.13 -14.01
N GLN A 188 0.30 34.35 -15.32
CA GLN A 188 -0.24 33.46 -16.37
C GLN A 188 0.65 32.24 -16.66
N PHE A 189 1.86 32.18 -16.11
CA PHE A 189 2.70 30.98 -16.13
C PHE A 189 2.21 30.02 -15.05
N ASP A 190 1.10 29.34 -15.33
CA ASP A 190 0.58 28.27 -14.49
C ASP A 190 1.52 27.06 -14.53
N LEU A 191 1.92 26.59 -13.35
CA LEU A 191 2.79 25.43 -13.18
C LEU A 191 2.06 24.10 -13.41
N SER A 192 0.72 24.11 -13.39
CA SER A 192 -0.09 22.89 -13.43
C SER A 192 -0.40 22.37 -14.84
N THR A 193 -0.31 23.23 -15.87
CA THR A 193 -0.79 22.92 -17.22
C THR A 193 0.31 22.59 -18.23
N VAL A 194 1.58 22.75 -17.87
CA VAL A 194 2.73 22.50 -18.74
C VAL A 194 3.84 21.85 -17.94
N ASP A 195 4.70 21.06 -18.61
CA ASP A 195 5.80 20.37 -17.95
C ASP A 195 6.69 21.42 -17.22
N PRO A 196 6.98 21.24 -15.91
CA PRO A 196 7.86 22.14 -15.16
C PRO A 196 9.26 22.30 -15.75
N ALA A 197 9.71 21.33 -16.56
CA ALA A 197 10.99 21.38 -17.25
C ALA A 197 11.00 22.34 -18.45
N PHE A 198 9.84 22.79 -18.97
CA PHE A 198 9.80 23.72 -20.10
C PHE A 198 10.67 24.95 -19.83
N GLN A 199 11.40 25.40 -20.84
CA GLN A 199 12.06 26.69 -20.77
C GLN A 199 11.01 27.79 -20.85
N ARG A 200 10.83 28.53 -19.75
CA ARG A 200 9.84 29.60 -19.67
C ARG A 200 10.46 30.95 -19.92
N THR A 201 9.88 31.65 -20.86
CA THR A 201 10.41 32.92 -21.33
C THR A 201 9.29 33.95 -21.46
N MET A 202 9.59 35.19 -21.10
CA MET A 202 8.76 36.33 -21.43
C MET A 202 9.56 37.28 -22.32
N VAL A 203 8.97 37.77 -23.40
CA VAL A 203 9.56 38.80 -24.26
C VAL A 203 8.70 40.04 -24.18
N VAL A 204 9.23 41.09 -23.55
CA VAL A 204 8.52 42.35 -23.29
C VAL A 204 8.93 43.40 -24.31
N PHE A 205 8.00 43.84 -25.14
CA PHE A 205 8.16 44.96 -26.06
C PHE A 205 7.58 46.22 -25.42
N SER A 206 8.43 47.18 -25.05
CA SER A 206 8.03 48.40 -24.33
C SER A 206 8.99 49.55 -24.63
N ASP A 207 8.57 50.80 -24.38
CA ASP A 207 9.49 51.93 -24.36
C ASP A 207 10.25 52.08 -23.03
N GLY A 208 9.92 51.25 -22.03
CA GLY A 208 10.57 51.16 -20.72
C GLY A 208 10.09 52.16 -19.68
N VAL A 209 9.15 53.04 -20.05
CA VAL A 209 8.65 54.08 -19.16
C VAL A 209 7.69 53.45 -18.16
N ASP A 210 7.98 53.62 -16.88
CA ASP A 210 7.11 53.22 -15.78
C ASP A 210 6.77 54.45 -14.93
N VAL A 211 5.48 54.82 -14.88
CA VAL A 211 5.04 56.07 -14.24
C VAL A 211 4.05 55.84 -13.10
N VAL A 212 3.26 54.75 -13.17
CA VAL A 212 2.07 54.55 -12.33
C VAL A 212 1.99 53.14 -11.72
N SER A 213 3.07 52.36 -11.76
CA SER A 213 3.10 51.05 -11.11
C SER A 213 3.06 51.19 -9.59
N SER A 214 2.24 50.35 -8.96
CA SER A 214 2.22 50.18 -7.50
C SER A 214 3.31 49.21 -7.02
N LEU A 215 3.89 48.44 -7.94
CA LEU A 215 4.91 47.44 -7.69
C LEU A 215 6.32 48.01 -7.86
N GLN A 216 7.28 47.36 -7.21
CA GLN A 216 8.70 47.62 -7.40
C GLN A 216 9.33 46.57 -8.32
N LEU A 217 10.50 46.89 -8.87
CA LEU A 217 11.28 45.95 -9.68
C LEU A 217 11.54 44.62 -8.93
N GLU A 218 11.72 44.66 -7.61
CA GLU A 218 12.01 43.45 -6.82
C GLU A 218 10.85 42.45 -6.85
N ASP A 219 9.61 42.93 -6.85
CA ASP A 219 8.42 42.08 -6.90
C ASP A 219 8.37 41.29 -8.21
N VAL A 220 8.69 41.96 -9.32
CA VAL A 220 8.78 41.35 -10.65
C VAL A 220 9.91 40.31 -10.71
N VAL A 221 11.10 40.66 -10.22
CA VAL A 221 12.27 39.76 -10.26
C VAL A 221 12.05 38.53 -9.38
N SER A 222 11.47 38.70 -8.20
CA SER A 222 11.21 37.60 -7.27
C SER A 222 10.19 36.64 -7.86
N LEU A 223 9.05 37.15 -8.35
CA LEU A 223 8.03 36.31 -8.98
C LEU A 223 8.56 35.60 -10.23
N ALA A 224 9.39 36.25 -11.05
CA ALA A 224 9.99 35.62 -12.23
C ALA A 224 10.90 34.43 -11.83
N LYS A 225 11.71 34.58 -10.78
CA LYS A 225 12.55 33.50 -10.26
C LYS A 225 11.71 32.34 -9.73
N ASP A 226 10.69 32.63 -8.95
CA ASP A 226 9.77 31.63 -8.38
C ASP A 226 9.03 30.86 -9.47
N ARG A 227 8.62 31.52 -10.55
CA ARG A 227 7.95 30.90 -11.70
C ARG A 227 8.90 30.27 -12.72
N ASN A 228 10.21 30.32 -12.47
CA ASN A 228 11.25 29.86 -13.38
C ASN A 228 11.20 30.55 -14.76
N VAL A 229 10.83 31.83 -14.82
CA VAL A 229 10.70 32.61 -16.08
C VAL A 229 11.91 33.51 -16.30
N VAL A 230 12.49 33.43 -17.49
CA VAL A 230 13.53 34.35 -17.97
C VAL A 230 12.88 35.47 -18.77
N ILE A 231 13.18 36.74 -18.46
CA ILE A 231 12.57 37.89 -19.15
C ILE A 231 13.58 38.52 -20.09
N TYR A 232 13.23 38.57 -21.38
CA TYR A 232 13.89 39.38 -22.39
C TYR A 232 13.10 40.67 -22.58
N THR A 233 13.80 41.79 -22.74
CA THR A 233 13.15 43.09 -22.96
C THR A 233 13.64 43.69 -24.27
N VAL A 234 12.71 44.16 -25.08
CA VAL A 234 12.96 44.81 -26.36
C VAL A 234 12.46 46.24 -26.27
N MET A 235 13.38 47.19 -26.41
CA MET A 235 13.02 48.61 -26.40
C MET A 235 12.42 49.04 -27.73
N LEU A 236 11.22 49.62 -27.67
CA LEU A 236 10.52 50.20 -28.81
C LEU A 236 10.77 51.71 -28.93
N GLY A 237 11.44 52.10 -30.00
CA GLY A 237 11.81 53.49 -30.27
C GLY A 237 12.88 54.04 -29.31
N ALA A 238 12.94 55.36 -29.20
CA ALA A 238 13.85 56.07 -28.29
C ALA A 238 13.09 56.57 -27.06
N GLY A 239 13.70 56.39 -25.88
CA GLY A 239 13.17 56.78 -24.58
C GLY A 239 14.29 57.31 -23.68
N PRO A 240 13.94 57.88 -22.52
CA PRO A 240 14.94 58.42 -21.59
C PRO A 240 15.84 57.31 -21.03
N ALA A 241 17.02 57.69 -20.55
CA ALA A 241 17.99 56.74 -19.96
C ALA A 241 17.39 55.93 -18.80
N SER A 242 16.47 56.51 -18.03
CA SER A 242 15.75 55.83 -16.95
C SER A 242 14.85 54.70 -17.46
N ALA A 243 14.14 54.91 -18.57
CA ALA A 243 13.25 53.92 -19.16
C ALA A 243 14.04 52.71 -19.70
N ARG A 244 15.16 53.00 -20.39
CA ARG A 244 16.13 51.98 -20.79
C ARG A 244 16.66 51.19 -19.59
N SER A 245 17.06 51.89 -18.53
CA SER A 245 17.59 51.27 -17.32
C SER A 245 16.58 50.32 -16.67
N ASN A 246 15.28 50.64 -16.69
CA ASN A 246 14.24 49.74 -16.18
C ASN A 246 14.22 48.41 -16.94
N LEU A 247 14.21 48.45 -18.27
CA LEU A 247 14.20 47.25 -19.13
C LEU A 247 15.48 46.42 -18.94
N GLU A 248 16.65 47.07 -18.94
CA GLU A 248 17.94 46.40 -18.69
C GLU A 248 17.94 45.69 -17.33
N ARG A 249 17.43 46.34 -16.29
CA ARG A 249 17.38 45.74 -14.94
C ARG A 249 16.39 44.58 -14.85
N ILE A 250 15.23 44.64 -15.50
CA ILE A 250 14.29 43.50 -15.57
C ILE A 250 14.98 42.31 -16.24
N ALA A 251 15.56 42.53 -17.41
CA ALA A 251 16.14 41.45 -18.19
C ALA A 251 17.33 40.81 -17.47
N LEU A 252 18.33 41.61 -17.07
CA LEU A 252 19.56 41.09 -16.48
C LEU A 252 19.32 40.38 -15.14
N ARG A 253 18.42 40.89 -14.29
CA ARG A 253 18.16 40.29 -12.97
C ARG A 253 17.30 39.03 -13.00
N THR A 254 16.58 38.80 -14.10
CA THR A 254 15.86 37.53 -14.37
C THR A 254 16.69 36.58 -15.25
N GLY A 255 17.91 36.99 -15.62
CA GLY A 255 18.84 36.21 -16.42
C GLY A 255 18.58 36.25 -17.92
N GLY A 256 17.70 37.12 -18.42
CA GLY A 256 17.54 37.35 -19.85
C GLY A 256 18.47 38.46 -20.34
N GLN A 257 18.12 39.03 -21.49
CA GLN A 257 18.93 40.07 -22.13
C GLN A 257 18.06 41.23 -22.64
N TYR A 258 18.67 42.41 -22.62
CA TYR A 258 18.09 43.62 -23.19
C TYR A 258 18.48 43.77 -24.66
N TYR A 259 17.49 44.12 -25.48
CA TYR A 259 17.65 44.38 -26.90
C TYR A 259 17.11 45.76 -27.23
N GLN A 260 17.93 46.58 -27.90
CA GLN A 260 17.44 47.75 -28.62
C GLN A 260 16.98 47.28 -29.99
N LEU A 261 15.73 47.54 -30.37
CA LEU A 261 15.28 47.25 -31.72
C LEU A 261 16.00 48.20 -32.69
N SER A 262 16.82 47.65 -33.58
CA SER A 262 17.57 48.38 -34.62
C SER A 262 17.23 47.92 -36.04
N SER A 263 16.76 46.68 -36.17
CA SER A 263 16.12 46.12 -37.36
C SER A 263 15.18 44.98 -36.94
N LEU A 264 14.35 44.49 -37.86
CA LEU A 264 13.49 43.33 -37.58
C LEU A 264 14.30 42.03 -37.41
N GLU A 265 15.47 41.94 -38.05
CA GLU A 265 16.43 40.83 -37.96
C GLU A 265 17.21 40.82 -36.64
N ALA A 266 17.31 41.96 -35.94
CA ALA A 266 18.15 42.10 -34.75
C ALA A 266 17.76 41.12 -33.62
N LEU A 267 16.53 40.62 -33.63
CA LEU A 267 15.99 39.67 -32.67
C LEU A 267 16.18 38.20 -33.07
N ASP A 268 16.66 37.89 -34.28
CA ASP A 268 16.82 36.50 -34.73
C ASP A 268 17.72 35.69 -33.78
N ARG A 269 18.79 36.32 -33.25
CA ARG A 269 19.69 35.71 -32.24
C ARG A 269 19.02 35.48 -30.89
N MET A 270 18.17 36.40 -30.45
CA MET A 270 17.41 36.24 -29.21
C MET A 270 16.50 35.01 -29.32
N TRP A 271 15.82 34.84 -30.46
CA TRP A 271 14.99 33.67 -30.71
C TRP A 271 15.82 32.38 -30.73
N ASP A 272 16.99 32.38 -31.36
CA ASP A 272 17.89 31.23 -31.35
C ASP A 272 18.31 30.83 -29.92
N GLN A 273 18.59 31.81 -29.05
CA GLN A 273 18.90 31.55 -27.65
C GLN A 273 17.72 30.99 -26.85
N ILE A 274 16.52 31.56 -27.06
CA ILE A 274 15.30 31.08 -26.40
C ILE A 274 15.01 29.63 -26.80
N LEU A 275 15.12 29.34 -28.10
CA LEU A 275 14.82 28.01 -28.64
C LEU A 275 15.93 26.99 -28.38
N ALA A 276 17.18 27.42 -28.20
CA ALA A 276 18.25 26.55 -27.69
C ALA A 276 17.93 25.98 -26.30
N GLY A 277 17.03 26.63 -25.53
CA GLY A 277 16.54 26.09 -24.27
C GLY A 277 15.47 25.01 -24.38
N ARG A 278 15.01 24.71 -25.61
CA ARG A 278 14.12 23.57 -25.89
C ARG A 278 14.76 22.25 -25.46
N ASP A 279 16.05 22.13 -25.68
CA ASP A 279 16.81 20.93 -25.41
C ASP A 279 17.49 21.04 -24.05
N GLN A 280 17.24 20.06 -23.19
CA GLN A 280 17.86 19.98 -21.88
C GLN A 280 18.62 18.68 -21.75
N ARG A 281 19.71 18.73 -20.99
CA ARG A 281 20.46 17.54 -20.65
C ARG A 281 19.87 16.93 -19.40
N VAL A 282 19.46 15.68 -19.51
CA VAL A 282 18.89 14.92 -18.41
C VAL A 282 19.98 14.01 -17.87
N LEU A 283 20.41 14.27 -16.64
CA LEU A 283 21.34 13.43 -15.90
C LEU A 283 20.52 12.46 -15.04
N SER A 284 20.64 11.15 -15.29
CA SER A 284 19.95 10.13 -14.51
C SER A 284 20.94 9.43 -13.59
N TYR A 285 20.55 9.23 -12.33
CA TYR A 285 21.35 8.52 -11.35
C TYR A 285 20.46 7.86 -10.29
N ARG A 286 20.98 6.81 -9.65
CA ARG A 286 20.33 6.13 -8.53
C ARG A 286 20.84 6.68 -7.22
N SER A 287 19.97 7.28 -6.42
CA SER A 287 20.32 7.81 -5.10
C SER A 287 20.56 6.67 -4.11
N GLN A 288 21.57 6.84 -3.25
CA GLN A 288 21.92 5.91 -2.18
C GLN A 288 21.66 6.51 -0.80
N SER A 289 20.99 7.66 -0.72
CA SER A 289 20.69 8.34 0.54
C SER A 289 19.19 8.53 0.71
N PRO A 290 18.62 8.20 1.89
CA PRO A 290 17.22 8.44 2.19
C PRO A 290 16.94 9.92 2.49
N SER A 291 17.98 10.71 2.76
CA SER A 291 17.85 12.15 2.96
C SER A 291 18.68 12.90 1.92
N THR A 292 18.08 13.88 1.27
CA THR A 292 18.78 14.81 0.38
C THR A 292 18.50 16.23 0.82
N ARG A 293 19.48 17.12 0.68
CA ARG A 293 19.27 18.56 0.88
C ARG A 293 19.52 19.36 -0.39
N GLU A 294 20.53 18.98 -1.16
CA GLU A 294 20.93 19.72 -2.36
C GLU A 294 21.46 18.79 -3.47
N ILE A 295 21.08 19.11 -4.70
CA ILE A 295 21.71 18.62 -5.92
C ILE A 295 22.59 19.72 -6.51
N THR A 296 23.80 19.34 -6.87
CA THR A 296 24.78 20.21 -7.53
C THR A 296 25.21 19.58 -8.84
N VAL A 297 25.20 20.35 -9.92
CA VAL A 297 25.77 19.95 -11.21
C VAL A 297 26.88 20.92 -11.57
N THR A 298 28.08 20.39 -11.81
CA THR A 298 29.23 21.16 -12.30
C THR A 298 29.51 20.79 -13.76
N ALA A 299 29.81 21.77 -14.61
CA ALA A 299 30.22 21.56 -15.99
C ALA A 299 31.57 22.21 -16.28
N LYS A 300 32.44 21.55 -17.06
CA LYS A 300 33.72 22.10 -17.53
C LYS A 300 33.56 22.78 -18.88
N LEU A 301 33.88 24.06 -18.96
CA LEU A 301 33.85 24.83 -20.20
C LEU A 301 35.09 24.54 -21.06
N PRO A 302 34.98 24.63 -22.40
CA PRO A 302 36.12 24.43 -23.30
C PRO A 302 37.33 25.34 -23.02
N GLY A 303 37.10 26.54 -22.47
CA GLY A 303 38.13 27.52 -22.12
C GLY A 303 38.82 27.29 -20.77
N GLY A 304 38.60 26.15 -20.10
CA GLY A 304 39.29 25.79 -18.85
C GLY A 304 38.63 26.32 -17.56
N GLY A 305 37.42 26.91 -17.65
CA GLY A 305 36.60 27.30 -16.50
C GLY A 305 35.59 26.23 -16.09
N THR A 306 35.01 26.36 -14.90
CA THR A 306 33.85 25.55 -14.48
C THR A 306 32.66 26.45 -14.15
N ILE A 307 31.47 25.95 -14.43
CA ILE A 307 30.20 26.57 -14.03
C ILE A 307 29.42 25.56 -13.20
N GLU A 308 28.58 26.07 -12.31
CA GLU A 308 27.84 25.26 -11.35
C GLU A 308 26.38 25.69 -11.30
N ALA A 309 25.50 24.70 -11.12
CA ALA A 309 24.11 24.90 -10.76
C ALA A 309 23.80 24.11 -9.48
N ARG A 310 23.04 24.74 -8.57
CA ARG A 310 22.60 24.14 -7.31
C ARG A 310 21.08 24.18 -7.24
N HIS A 311 20.48 23.17 -6.64
CA HIS A 311 19.04 23.11 -6.44
C HIS A 311 18.72 22.39 -5.13
N PRO A 312 17.94 22.99 -4.22
CA PRO A 312 17.51 22.33 -3.01
C PRO A 312 16.55 21.20 -3.35
N MET A 313 16.69 20.06 -2.68
CA MET A 313 15.83 18.90 -2.87
C MET A 313 15.57 18.30 -1.51
N VAL A 314 14.31 18.03 -1.19
CA VAL A 314 13.92 17.33 0.04
C VAL A 314 13.21 16.05 -0.38
N ILE A 315 13.75 14.93 0.07
CA ILE A 315 13.10 13.62 -0.04
C ILE A 315 12.97 13.03 1.35
N ASN A 316 11.87 12.31 1.56
CA ASN A 316 11.60 11.58 2.78
C ASN A 316 10.92 10.25 2.39
N PRO A 317 11.68 9.29 1.84
CA PRO A 317 11.13 7.98 1.48
C PRO A 317 10.54 7.31 2.71
N GLN A 318 9.47 6.53 2.52
CA GLN A 318 8.93 5.72 3.61
C GLN A 318 9.67 4.37 3.65
N PRO A 319 9.98 3.83 4.84
CA PRO A 319 10.57 2.52 4.94
C PRO A 319 9.61 1.45 4.40
N VAL A 320 10.16 0.32 3.95
CA VAL A 320 9.36 -0.86 3.59
C VAL A 320 8.50 -1.29 4.77
N GLN A 321 7.31 -1.81 4.51
CA GLN A 321 6.51 -2.50 5.52
C GLN A 321 6.59 -3.99 5.27
N VAL A 322 6.94 -4.75 6.31
CA VAL A 322 7.03 -6.21 6.25
C VAL A 322 5.79 -6.82 6.85
N ARG A 323 5.08 -7.64 6.08
CA ARG A 323 3.92 -8.40 6.53
C ARG A 323 4.22 -9.88 6.43
N VAL A 324 4.14 -10.60 7.55
CA VAL A 324 4.22 -12.07 7.54
C VAL A 324 2.89 -12.62 7.01
N VAL A 325 2.98 -13.41 5.94
CA VAL A 325 1.83 -14.08 5.29
C VAL A 325 1.64 -15.47 5.86
N ASP A 326 2.75 -16.21 6.05
CA ASP A 326 2.76 -17.54 6.64
C ASP A 326 4.01 -17.69 7.55
N PRO A 327 3.90 -18.23 8.77
CA PRO A 327 2.67 -18.62 9.47
C PRO A 327 1.73 -17.45 9.73
N GLN A 328 0.42 -17.70 9.70
CA GLN A 328 -0.60 -16.73 10.13
C GLN A 328 -0.65 -16.61 11.66
N ARG A 329 -1.21 -15.52 12.20
CA ARG A 329 -1.42 -15.37 13.65
C ARG A 329 -2.26 -16.52 14.20
N GLY A 330 -1.75 -17.18 15.24
CA GLY A 330 -2.42 -18.33 15.86
C GLY A 330 -2.20 -19.66 15.13
N PHE A 331 -1.27 -19.69 14.16
CA PHE A 331 -0.81 -20.95 13.56
C PHE A 331 -0.33 -21.94 14.64
N SER A 332 -0.75 -23.20 14.50
CA SER A 332 -0.32 -24.29 15.38
C SER A 332 0.32 -25.39 14.54
N LEU A 333 1.59 -25.65 14.80
CA LEU A 333 2.35 -26.70 14.18
C LEU A 333 2.37 -27.94 15.08
N VAL A 334 1.99 -29.09 14.55
CA VAL A 334 2.18 -30.38 15.24
C VAL A 334 3.47 -31.01 14.74
N ARG A 335 4.38 -31.33 15.66
CA ARG A 335 5.59 -32.11 15.39
C ARG A 335 5.43 -33.52 15.94
N SER A 336 5.67 -34.56 15.14
CA SER A 336 5.47 -35.96 15.52
C SER A 336 6.74 -36.81 15.38
N GLY A 337 6.82 -37.89 16.17
CA GLY A 337 7.87 -38.90 16.06
C GLY A 337 7.30 -40.32 16.07
N GLU A 338 7.99 -41.26 15.42
CA GLU A 338 7.59 -42.68 15.33
C GLU A 338 7.60 -43.43 16.68
N THR A 339 8.28 -42.93 17.72
CA THR A 339 8.42 -43.59 19.03
C THR A 339 8.23 -42.64 20.21
N TYR A 340 7.89 -43.18 21.39
CA TYR A 340 7.60 -42.43 22.62
C TYR A 340 8.79 -41.59 23.16
N GLN A 341 10.02 -41.90 22.74
CA GLN A 341 11.24 -41.22 23.22
C GLN A 341 12.12 -40.76 22.06
N ILE A 342 11.52 -40.22 21.00
CA ILE A 342 12.30 -39.60 19.92
C ILE A 342 12.91 -38.26 20.40
N PRO A 343 14.22 -38.02 20.14
CA PRO A 343 14.86 -36.74 20.38
C PRO A 343 14.16 -35.59 19.62
N LEU A 344 14.21 -34.39 20.19
CA LEU A 344 13.56 -33.20 19.62
C LEU A 344 13.99 -32.90 18.17
N GLU A 345 15.27 -33.18 17.87
CA GLU A 345 15.90 -32.94 16.57
C GLU A 345 15.34 -33.85 15.46
N GLU A 346 14.77 -35.00 15.84
CA GLU A 346 14.22 -36.02 14.94
C GLU A 346 12.70 -35.91 14.76
N LEU A 347 12.02 -35.01 15.49
CA LEU A 347 10.57 -34.78 15.30
C LEU A 347 10.31 -34.06 13.97
N GLU A 348 9.36 -34.59 13.17
CA GLU A 348 8.95 -33.99 11.90
C GLU A 348 7.70 -33.10 12.05
N PRO A 349 7.62 -31.95 11.36
CA PRO A 349 8.65 -31.39 10.49
C PRO A 349 9.79 -30.74 11.29
N THR A 350 10.99 -30.77 10.71
CA THR A 350 12.21 -30.13 11.25
C THR A 350 12.38 -28.70 10.76
N THR A 351 11.51 -28.24 9.85
CA THR A 351 11.52 -26.91 9.25
C THR A 351 10.13 -26.29 9.22
N LEU A 352 10.08 -24.96 9.17
CA LEU A 352 8.90 -24.14 9.04
C LEU A 352 9.05 -23.26 7.79
N PRO A 353 8.23 -23.44 6.74
CA PRO A 353 8.18 -22.47 5.65
C PRO A 353 7.65 -21.14 6.19
N VAL A 354 8.32 -20.06 5.83
CA VAL A 354 7.93 -18.70 6.16
C VAL A 354 7.77 -17.93 4.86
N GLN A 355 6.65 -17.22 4.72
CA GLN A 355 6.38 -16.33 3.59
C GLN A 355 6.06 -14.93 4.11
N VAL A 356 6.61 -13.93 3.44
CA VAL A 356 6.43 -12.51 3.78
C VAL A 356 6.11 -11.70 2.54
N GLU A 357 5.52 -10.55 2.76
CA GLU A 357 5.23 -9.56 1.74
C GLU A 357 5.85 -8.22 2.12
N PHE A 358 6.40 -7.53 1.12
CA PHE A 358 7.02 -6.22 1.26
C PHE A 358 6.14 -5.17 0.59
N ILE A 359 5.64 -4.25 1.40
CA ILE A 359 4.73 -3.19 0.97
C ILE A 359 5.48 -1.86 1.03
N TRP A 360 5.44 -1.08 -0.04
CA TRP A 360 6.07 0.24 -0.10
C TRP A 360 4.99 1.33 0.05
N PRO A 361 4.86 1.99 1.22
CA PRO A 361 3.74 2.90 1.48
C PRO A 361 3.70 4.11 0.55
N ASP A 362 4.86 4.53 0.04
CA ASP A 362 5.00 5.63 -0.92
C ASP A 362 4.85 5.18 -2.39
N GLY A 363 4.59 3.89 -2.65
CA GLY A 363 4.45 3.32 -3.98
C GLY A 363 5.76 3.24 -4.77
N LYS A 364 6.91 3.42 -4.11
CA LYS A 364 8.23 3.48 -4.74
C LYS A 364 9.08 2.27 -4.32
N PRO A 365 9.09 1.18 -5.11
CA PRO A 365 9.84 -0.01 -4.73
C PRO A 365 11.35 0.25 -4.77
N ARG A 366 12.04 -0.21 -3.72
CA ARG A 366 13.50 -0.19 -3.59
C ARG A 366 14.01 -1.62 -3.51
N GLN A 367 15.28 -1.80 -3.83
CA GLN A 367 15.94 -3.10 -3.66
C GLN A 367 16.14 -3.35 -2.16
N LEU A 368 15.87 -4.58 -1.73
CA LEU A 368 16.23 -5.03 -0.38
C LEU A 368 17.69 -5.46 -0.39
N GLN A 369 18.45 -5.06 0.63
CA GLN A 369 19.82 -5.52 0.84
C GLN A 369 19.86 -6.80 1.66
N ARG A 370 19.02 -6.87 2.70
CA ARG A 370 18.94 -8.04 3.58
C ARG A 370 17.61 -8.13 4.31
N VAL A 371 17.26 -9.36 4.66
CA VAL A 371 16.11 -9.70 5.50
C VAL A 371 16.55 -10.65 6.60
N GLU A 372 16.22 -10.31 7.84
CA GLU A 372 16.49 -11.10 9.03
C GLU A 372 15.17 -11.73 9.50
N TYR A 373 15.14 -13.05 9.55
CA TYR A 373 14.03 -13.84 10.10
C TYR A 373 14.42 -14.31 11.49
N THR A 374 13.61 -14.01 12.50
CA THR A 374 13.93 -14.33 13.90
C THR A 374 12.78 -15.11 14.54
N ILE A 375 13.09 -16.27 15.09
CA ILE A 375 12.19 -17.04 15.96
C ILE A 375 12.84 -17.14 17.33
N ASN A 376 12.27 -16.44 18.32
CA ASN A 376 12.87 -16.20 19.63
C ASN A 376 14.25 -15.52 19.51
N ASP A 377 15.35 -16.25 19.79
CA ASP A 377 16.73 -15.76 19.72
C ASP A 377 17.51 -16.30 18.50
N ASP A 378 16.94 -17.23 17.71
CA ASP A 378 17.59 -17.73 16.49
C ASP A 378 17.24 -16.82 15.31
N THR A 379 18.26 -16.32 14.61
CA THR A 379 18.12 -15.38 13.48
C THR A 379 18.76 -15.95 12.22
N ARG A 380 18.00 -15.93 11.13
CA ARG A 380 18.44 -16.29 9.78
C ARG A 380 18.53 -15.04 8.92
N LEU A 381 19.75 -14.74 8.50
CA LEU A 381 20.05 -13.61 7.61
C LEU A 381 19.98 -14.08 6.16
N VAL A 382 19.21 -13.37 5.34
CA VAL A 382 19.07 -13.56 3.89
C VAL A 382 19.59 -12.28 3.23
N GLU A 383 20.65 -12.40 2.42
CA GLU A 383 21.29 -11.27 1.70
C GLU A 383 21.11 -11.35 0.17
N GLN A 384 20.40 -12.38 -0.31
CA GLN A 384 20.13 -12.61 -1.73
C GLN A 384 18.69 -13.09 -1.93
N GLU A 385 18.11 -12.75 -3.09
CA GLU A 385 16.76 -13.20 -3.44
C GLU A 385 16.67 -14.74 -3.53
N PRO A 386 15.49 -15.32 -3.21
CA PRO A 386 14.24 -14.66 -2.82
C PRO A 386 14.24 -14.16 -1.38
N PHE A 387 13.83 -12.90 -1.17
CA PHE A 387 13.71 -12.30 0.16
C PHE A 387 12.35 -12.55 0.82
N ASP A 388 11.35 -12.93 0.04
CA ASP A 388 9.93 -13.07 0.41
C ASP A 388 9.60 -14.44 1.01
N GLN A 389 10.56 -15.37 1.03
CA GLN A 389 10.36 -16.70 1.60
C GLN A 389 11.65 -17.29 2.16
N ILE A 390 11.52 -18.10 3.21
CA ILE A 390 12.61 -18.92 3.75
C ILE A 390 12.06 -20.24 4.32
N ILE A 391 12.90 -21.27 4.32
CA ILE A 391 12.65 -22.51 5.09
C ILE A 391 13.43 -22.38 6.40
N PHE A 392 12.73 -22.09 7.50
CA PHE A 392 13.34 -21.84 8.80
C PHE A 392 13.52 -23.15 9.59
N PRO A 393 14.72 -23.49 10.08
CA PRO A 393 14.93 -24.69 10.87
C PRO A 393 14.30 -24.57 12.27
N ILE A 394 13.49 -25.55 12.66
CA ILE A 394 12.79 -25.60 13.96
C ILE A 394 13.10 -26.88 14.73
N ASN A 395 14.10 -27.65 14.29
CA ASN A 395 14.49 -28.93 14.88
C ASN A 395 14.85 -28.81 16.37
N THR A 396 15.30 -27.64 16.82
CA THR A 396 15.63 -27.36 18.23
C THR A 396 14.45 -26.83 19.06
N LEU A 397 13.25 -26.65 18.47
CA LEU A 397 12.09 -26.03 19.13
C LEU A 397 11.09 -27.06 19.65
N GLY A 398 10.93 -27.14 20.98
CA GLY A 398 9.98 -28.03 21.66
C GLY A 398 8.51 -27.62 21.59
N ALA A 399 7.67 -28.32 22.35
CA ALA A 399 6.30 -27.88 22.56
C ALA A 399 6.29 -26.53 23.30
N GLY A 400 5.56 -25.54 22.80
CA GLY A 400 5.56 -24.21 23.37
C GLY A 400 4.96 -23.13 22.48
N SER A 401 5.08 -21.87 22.92
CA SER A 401 4.70 -20.68 22.15
C SER A 401 5.95 -19.97 21.65
N TYR A 402 5.94 -19.60 20.37
CA TYR A 402 7.05 -18.97 19.66
C TYR A 402 6.57 -17.71 18.96
N THR A 403 7.48 -16.78 18.72
CA THR A 403 7.16 -15.54 17.99
C THR A 403 8.10 -15.40 16.81
N LEU A 404 7.53 -15.30 15.61
CA LEU A 404 8.26 -14.91 14.41
C LEU A 404 8.29 -13.38 14.29
N ARG A 405 9.48 -12.85 14.02
CA ARG A 405 9.72 -11.45 13.66
C ARG A 405 10.58 -11.43 12.40
N VAL A 406 10.25 -10.54 11.49
CA VAL A 406 11.01 -10.33 10.26
C VAL A 406 11.41 -8.88 10.17
N ARG A 407 12.71 -8.61 9.99
CA ARG A 407 13.28 -7.27 9.81
C ARG A 407 13.87 -7.17 8.42
N ALA A 408 13.58 -6.09 7.70
CA ALA A 408 14.09 -5.86 6.35
C ALA A 408 14.87 -4.54 6.29
N VAL A 409 15.95 -4.53 5.52
CA VAL A 409 16.77 -3.35 5.26
C VAL A 409 16.84 -3.11 3.75
N ASP A 410 16.50 -1.89 3.33
CA ASP A 410 16.52 -1.48 1.92
C ASP A 410 17.87 -0.93 1.47
N GLU A 411 18.00 -0.65 0.17
CA GLU A 411 19.22 -0.12 -0.44
C GLU A 411 19.63 1.29 0.04
N LEU A 412 18.74 1.99 0.73
CA LEU A 412 18.98 3.29 1.33
C LEU A 412 19.36 3.16 2.81
N GLY A 413 19.47 1.93 3.32
CA GLY A 413 19.73 1.62 4.72
C GLY A 413 18.53 1.89 5.63
N GLN A 414 17.32 2.07 5.08
CA GLN A 414 16.13 2.16 5.90
C GLN A 414 15.73 0.77 6.38
N GLU A 415 15.33 0.70 7.65
CA GLU A 415 15.00 -0.54 8.29
C GLU A 415 13.55 -0.54 8.74
N SER A 416 12.93 -1.71 8.69
CA SER A 416 11.60 -1.93 9.23
C SER A 416 11.50 -3.31 9.85
N GLN A 417 10.49 -3.48 10.70
CA GLN A 417 10.21 -4.75 11.34
C GLN A 417 8.72 -5.04 11.24
N SER A 418 8.39 -6.30 10.96
CA SER A 418 7.02 -6.80 11.00
C SER A 418 6.46 -6.81 12.42
N GLU A 419 5.14 -6.77 12.50
CA GLU A 419 4.42 -7.12 13.72
C GLU A 419 4.80 -8.55 14.17
N PRO A 420 4.98 -8.79 15.48
CA PRO A 420 5.26 -10.14 15.98
C PRO A 420 4.10 -11.09 15.64
N VAL A 421 4.44 -12.24 15.05
CA VAL A 421 3.47 -13.29 14.75
C VAL A 421 3.66 -14.45 15.73
N PRO A 422 2.77 -14.59 16.73
CA PRO A 422 2.81 -15.73 17.63
C PRO A 422 2.28 -16.98 16.94
N PHE A 423 2.95 -18.11 17.19
CA PHE A 423 2.53 -19.44 16.78
C PHE A 423 2.86 -20.47 17.88
N THR A 424 2.19 -21.61 17.86
CA THR A 424 2.41 -22.69 18.84
C THR A 424 2.99 -23.93 18.17
N ILE A 425 3.88 -24.62 18.87
CA ILE A 425 4.32 -25.97 18.51
C ILE A 425 3.72 -26.95 19.52
N GLN A 426 3.04 -27.98 19.02
CA GLN A 426 2.58 -29.12 19.79
C GLN A 426 3.45 -30.33 19.42
N VAL A 427 3.74 -31.19 20.39
CA VAL A 427 4.47 -32.45 20.15
C VAL A 427 3.50 -33.61 20.33
N ASP A 428 3.35 -34.42 19.29
CA ASP A 428 2.56 -35.64 19.30
C ASP A 428 3.49 -36.86 19.31
N GLN A 429 3.47 -37.62 20.39
CA GLN A 429 4.28 -38.83 20.56
C GLN A 429 3.37 -40.01 20.95
N PRO A 430 3.60 -41.20 20.38
CA PRO A 430 2.83 -42.38 20.74
C PRO A 430 3.01 -42.69 22.23
N PRO A 431 1.99 -43.20 22.94
CA PRO A 431 2.04 -43.43 24.37
C PRO A 431 3.17 -44.38 24.76
N ALA A 432 3.73 -44.19 25.96
CA ALA A 432 4.77 -45.06 26.49
C ALA A 432 4.36 -46.54 26.35
N PRO A 433 5.27 -47.44 25.94
CA PRO A 433 4.97 -48.86 26.01
C PRO A 433 4.56 -49.18 27.44
N THR A 434 3.37 -49.77 27.59
CA THR A 434 2.90 -50.22 28.91
C THR A 434 3.97 -51.16 29.45
N PRO A 435 4.52 -50.94 30.67
CA PRO A 435 5.55 -51.80 31.19
C PRO A 435 5.01 -53.23 31.22
N THR A 436 5.57 -54.10 30.39
CA THR A 436 5.35 -55.55 30.51
C THR A 436 5.73 -55.90 31.94
N PRO A 437 4.85 -56.52 32.74
CA PRO A 437 5.23 -56.94 34.08
C PRO A 437 6.44 -57.85 33.95
N VAL A 438 7.60 -57.35 34.39
CA VAL A 438 8.80 -58.15 34.56
C VAL A 438 8.45 -59.11 35.67
N ILE A 439 8.18 -60.38 35.33
CA ILE A 439 8.22 -61.45 36.33
C ILE A 439 9.69 -61.54 36.73
N GLU A 440 10.05 -60.84 37.79
CA GLU A 440 11.31 -61.00 38.48
C GLU A 440 11.42 -62.48 38.88
N ARG A 441 12.21 -63.24 38.13
CA ARG A 441 12.71 -64.54 38.60
C ARG A 441 13.77 -64.25 39.66
N GLU A 442 13.36 -63.81 40.83
CA GLU A 442 14.17 -63.95 42.03
C GLU A 442 14.02 -65.37 42.56
N VAL A 443 15.02 -66.18 42.20
CA VAL A 443 15.77 -67.08 43.08
C VAL A 443 14.97 -67.74 44.21
N VAL A 444 14.74 -69.03 44.00
CA VAL A 444 14.45 -70.02 45.04
C VAL A 444 15.64 -70.07 46.01
N GLU A 445 15.59 -69.32 47.11
CA GLU A 445 16.23 -69.69 48.39
C GLU A 445 15.86 -68.73 49.53
N ARG A 446 15.46 -69.31 50.68
CA ARG A 446 14.95 -68.69 51.94
C ARG A 446 13.51 -68.17 51.83
N ILE A 447 12.53 -68.67 52.59
CA ILE A 447 12.53 -68.82 54.05
C ILE A 447 11.74 -70.09 54.44
N GLN A 448 12.43 -71.07 55.02
CA GLN A 448 11.84 -71.92 56.06
C GLN A 448 11.76 -71.08 57.33
N THR A 449 10.57 -70.80 57.85
CA THR A 449 10.19 -71.03 59.27
C THR A 449 8.83 -70.41 59.63
N VAL A 450 7.96 -71.28 60.16
CA VAL A 450 6.85 -71.01 61.10
C VAL A 450 5.65 -70.22 60.56
N VAL A 451 4.60 -70.94 60.12
CA VAL A 451 3.28 -70.86 60.78
C VAL A 451 2.64 -72.25 60.86
N ARG A 452 2.37 -72.64 62.10
CA ARG A 452 1.64 -73.82 62.55
C ARG A 452 0.15 -73.70 62.20
N THR A 453 -0.40 -74.78 61.64
CA THR A 453 -1.69 -75.41 61.98
C THR A 453 -3.02 -74.67 61.76
N SER A 454 -3.88 -75.29 60.94
CA SER A 454 -5.27 -75.61 61.33
C SER A 454 -5.73 -76.88 60.59
N TRP A 455 -5.73 -78.02 61.28
CA TRP A 455 -6.26 -79.31 60.79
C TRP A 455 -7.79 -79.43 60.93
N THR A 456 -8.49 -78.38 61.36
CA THR A 456 -9.93 -78.42 61.66
C THR A 456 -10.82 -78.42 60.40
N SER A 457 -10.30 -78.00 59.25
CA SER A 457 -11.03 -77.94 57.98
C SER A 457 -11.12 -79.29 57.25
N TYR A 458 -10.24 -80.25 57.55
CA TYR A 458 -10.32 -81.60 56.96
C TYR A 458 -11.29 -82.52 57.70
N ALA A 459 -11.49 -82.33 59.01
CA ALA A 459 -12.45 -83.12 59.78
C ALA A 459 -13.92 -82.83 59.41
N ALA A 460 -14.25 -81.57 59.11
CA ALA A 460 -15.59 -81.17 58.67
C ALA A 460 -15.95 -81.74 57.28
N LEU A 461 -14.96 -81.85 56.39
CA LEU A 461 -15.13 -82.35 55.02
C LEU A 461 -15.39 -83.87 55.01
N VAL A 462 -14.75 -84.62 55.92
CA VAL A 462 -14.99 -86.06 56.10
C VAL A 462 -16.35 -86.34 56.72
N ILE A 463 -16.79 -85.55 57.72
CA ILE A 463 -18.14 -85.68 58.31
C ILE A 463 -19.22 -85.34 57.29
N GLY A 464 -19.01 -84.29 56.48
CA GLY A 464 -19.91 -83.91 55.39
C GLY A 464 -20.07 -85.03 54.36
N LEU A 465 -18.96 -85.61 53.88
CA LEU A 465 -18.98 -86.73 52.93
C LEU A 465 -19.65 -87.98 53.52
N LEU A 466 -19.46 -88.27 54.81
CA LEU A 466 -20.10 -89.42 55.47
C LEU A 466 -21.62 -89.22 55.62
N SER A 467 -22.05 -88.00 55.95
CA SER A 467 -23.48 -87.67 56.05
C SER A 467 -24.20 -87.69 54.70
N LEU A 468 -23.51 -87.27 53.63
CA LEU A 468 -24.01 -87.38 52.24
C LEU A 468 -24.17 -88.84 51.81
N LEU A 469 -23.22 -89.70 52.19
CA LEU A 469 -23.26 -91.13 51.89
C LEU A 469 -24.44 -91.83 52.61
N ILE A 470 -24.69 -91.47 53.87
CA ILE A 470 -25.82 -91.99 54.66
C ILE A 470 -27.17 -91.50 54.10
N ALA A 471 -27.25 -90.23 53.69
CA ALA A 471 -28.43 -89.67 53.04
C ALA A 471 -28.72 -90.39 51.71
N LEU A 472 -27.69 -90.72 50.92
CA LEU A 472 -27.83 -91.49 49.69
C LEU A 472 -28.37 -92.90 49.95
N ILE A 473 -27.87 -93.58 50.98
CA ILE A 473 -28.31 -94.94 51.35
C ILE A 473 -29.78 -94.94 51.83
N VAL A 474 -30.23 -93.89 52.53
CA VAL A 474 -31.64 -93.74 52.96
C VAL A 474 -32.54 -93.41 51.77
N PHE A 475 -32.06 -92.58 50.84
CA PHE A 475 -32.78 -92.19 49.63
C PHE A 475 -33.01 -93.37 48.67
N PHE A 476 -32.09 -94.35 48.63
CA PHE A 476 -32.23 -95.55 47.79
C PHE A 476 -32.96 -96.74 48.44
N ARG A 477 -33.51 -96.60 49.66
CA ARG A 477 -34.10 -97.74 50.41
C ARG A 477 -35.61 -97.74 50.62
N LYS A 478 -36.38 -96.74 50.15
CA LYS A 478 -37.85 -96.79 50.20
C LYS A 478 -38.50 -96.14 48.97
N PRO A 479 -39.39 -96.87 48.26
CA PRO A 479 -40.07 -96.35 47.08
C PRO A 479 -41.33 -95.62 47.51
N GLU A 480 -41.54 -94.39 47.00
CA GLU A 480 -42.84 -93.87 46.54
C GLU A 480 -42.79 -92.34 46.34
N ARG A 481 -43.37 -91.93 45.22
CA ARG A 481 -43.67 -90.55 44.75
C ARG A 481 -42.56 -89.82 44.00
N ARG A 482 -42.56 -90.20 42.73
CA ARG A 482 -42.15 -89.50 41.51
C ARG A 482 -42.67 -88.06 41.39
N GLU A 483 -42.00 -87.38 40.45
CA GLU A 483 -42.45 -86.35 39.48
C GLU A 483 -41.77 -85.00 39.71
N GLN A 484 -41.05 -84.36 38.78
CA GLN A 484 -40.59 -84.55 37.39
C GLN A 484 -39.33 -83.62 37.32
N VAL A 485 -38.13 -84.02 36.83
CA VAL A 485 -37.74 -84.25 35.40
C VAL A 485 -37.95 -82.95 34.61
N THR A 486 -36.99 -82.26 34.01
CA THR A 486 -35.74 -82.62 33.30
C THR A 486 -34.96 -81.30 33.06
N GLU A 487 -33.65 -81.21 33.28
CA GLU A 487 -32.54 -81.76 32.48
C GLU A 487 -32.27 -80.90 31.22
N PHE A 488 -31.24 -80.04 31.21
CA PHE A 488 -29.83 -80.31 30.85
C PHE A 488 -29.66 -80.65 29.35
N VAL A 489 -29.03 -79.74 28.57
CA VAL A 489 -27.65 -79.86 28.01
C VAL A 489 -27.65 -80.65 26.68
N THR A 490 -27.07 -80.23 25.56
CA THR A 490 -25.66 -79.88 25.25
C THR A 490 -25.59 -79.54 23.75
N GLY A 491 -24.53 -78.86 23.27
CA GLY A 491 -24.08 -79.09 21.88
C GLY A 491 -23.41 -77.94 21.11
N ALA A 492 -22.15 -77.64 21.47
CA ALA A 492 -21.00 -77.45 20.56
C ALA A 492 -21.07 -76.60 19.25
N ILE A 493 -20.25 -75.52 19.27
CA ILE A 493 -19.30 -75.02 18.26
C ILE A 493 -19.84 -74.22 17.04
N LYS A 494 -19.53 -72.91 17.00
CA LYS A 494 -18.69 -72.29 15.95
C LYS A 494 -18.28 -70.83 16.24
N THR A 495 -16.96 -70.61 16.25
CA THR A 495 -16.20 -69.45 15.73
C THR A 495 -16.40 -68.02 16.25
N LEU A 496 -15.28 -67.53 16.79
CA LEU A 496 -14.64 -66.21 16.60
C LEU A 496 -15.24 -64.96 17.25
N THR A 497 -14.31 -64.21 17.86
CA THR A 497 -14.32 -62.79 18.23
C THR A 497 -15.08 -62.37 19.49
N GLU A 498 -14.28 -62.18 20.56
CA GLU A 498 -14.27 -61.09 21.56
C GLU A 498 -14.27 -61.59 23.02
N PRO A 499 -13.12 -61.48 23.72
CA PRO A 499 -13.11 -61.43 25.17
C PRO A 499 -13.18 -59.97 25.65
N TRP A 500 -13.82 -59.86 26.82
CA TRP A 500 -13.58 -58.86 27.86
C TRP A 500 -14.52 -57.64 27.94
N ALA A 501 -15.72 -57.90 28.46
CA ALA A 501 -16.33 -56.96 29.40
C ALA A 501 -15.45 -56.81 30.64
N PRO A 502 -15.33 -55.62 31.24
CA PRO A 502 -15.65 -55.61 32.66
C PRO A 502 -16.30 -54.33 33.19
N ARG A 503 -17.14 -54.60 34.20
CA ARG A 503 -17.28 -53.87 35.47
C ARG A 503 -18.08 -52.57 35.49
N LYS A 504 -19.28 -52.72 36.08
CA LYS A 504 -19.87 -51.77 37.03
C LYS A 504 -18.82 -51.22 38.01
N LYS A 505 -18.78 -49.90 38.13
CA LYS A 505 -18.39 -49.16 39.33
C LYS A 505 -19.38 -48.03 39.53
N ASP A 506 -20.12 -48.11 40.63
CA ASP A 506 -20.86 -47.01 41.21
C ASP A 506 -19.88 -45.91 41.66
N GLY A 507 -20.20 -44.64 41.40
CA GLY A 507 -19.39 -43.50 41.84
C GLY A 507 -19.86 -42.15 41.28
N LYS A 508 -20.76 -41.49 42.03
CA LYS A 508 -21.25 -40.11 41.96
C LYS A 508 -20.39 -39.08 41.17
N LEU A 509 -21.04 -38.43 40.20
CA LEU A 509 -21.02 -36.98 39.93
C LEU A 509 -22.34 -36.65 39.22
N GLN A 510 -23.42 -36.45 39.98
CA GLN A 510 -24.63 -35.84 39.41
C GLN A 510 -24.30 -34.35 39.25
N SER A 511 -23.85 -33.94 38.05
CA SER A 511 -23.83 -32.51 37.72
C SER A 511 -25.28 -32.07 37.57
N GLU A 512 -25.65 -31.02 38.30
CA GLU A 512 -26.92 -30.34 38.08
C GLU A 512 -26.94 -29.83 36.62
N ALA A 513 -28.09 -29.97 35.96
CA ALA A 513 -28.25 -29.47 34.61
C ALA A 513 -28.47 -27.95 34.68
N LYS A 514 -27.62 -27.18 34.02
CA LYS A 514 -27.73 -25.71 33.93
C LYS A 514 -28.56 -25.24 32.73
N ALA A 515 -28.88 -26.15 31.82
CA ALA A 515 -29.71 -25.91 30.65
C ALA A 515 -30.47 -27.19 30.27
N GLN A 516 -31.51 -27.06 29.46
CA GLN A 516 -32.26 -28.18 28.89
C GLN A 516 -32.64 -27.91 27.42
N LEU A 517 -32.90 -28.98 26.69
CA LEU A 517 -33.42 -28.94 25.32
C LEU A 517 -34.86 -29.44 25.33
N VAL A 518 -35.78 -28.61 24.88
CA VAL A 518 -37.20 -28.96 24.73
C VAL A 518 -37.46 -29.26 23.27
N VAL A 519 -37.93 -30.48 22.97
CA VAL A 519 -38.35 -30.83 21.61
C VAL A 519 -39.58 -30.00 21.26
N VAL A 520 -39.45 -29.14 20.25
CA VAL A 520 -40.53 -28.28 19.73
C VAL A 520 -41.04 -28.75 18.37
N GLU A 521 -40.24 -29.54 17.63
CA GLU A 521 -40.61 -30.04 16.31
C GLU A 521 -39.96 -31.41 16.04
N GLY A 522 -40.70 -32.32 15.39
CA GLY A 522 -40.25 -33.69 15.08
C GLY A 522 -40.39 -34.70 16.24
N ASP A 523 -40.36 -35.99 15.90
CA ASP A 523 -40.26 -37.06 16.91
C ASP A 523 -38.80 -37.32 17.24
N ALA A 524 -38.38 -36.87 18.42
CA ALA A 524 -37.01 -37.00 18.86
C ALA A 524 -36.70 -38.40 19.45
N GLY A 525 -37.72 -39.24 19.69
CA GLY A 525 -37.54 -40.57 20.28
C GLY A 525 -36.93 -40.58 21.69
N VAL A 526 -36.78 -39.41 22.32
CA VAL A 526 -36.21 -39.20 23.65
C VAL A 526 -37.15 -38.34 24.51
N PRO A 527 -37.18 -38.52 25.84
CA PRO A 527 -38.03 -37.72 26.73
C PRO A 527 -37.62 -36.23 26.69
N SER A 528 -38.60 -35.35 26.46
CA SER A 528 -38.47 -33.88 26.53
C SER A 528 -39.11 -33.38 27.85
N PRO A 529 -38.48 -32.45 28.60
CA PRO A 529 -37.20 -31.79 28.32
C PRO A 529 -35.98 -32.68 28.57
N ILE A 530 -34.93 -32.49 27.76
CA ILE A 530 -33.65 -33.20 27.82
C ILE A 530 -32.64 -32.35 28.61
N PRO A 531 -32.27 -32.71 29.84
CA PRO A 531 -31.33 -31.92 30.62
C PRO A 531 -29.90 -32.02 30.07
N ILE A 532 -29.22 -30.88 29.89
CA ILE A 532 -27.80 -30.81 29.53
C ILE A 532 -26.98 -31.04 30.79
N ARG A 533 -26.47 -32.27 30.94
CA ARG A 533 -25.66 -32.72 32.08
C ARG A 533 -24.19 -32.82 31.67
N GLY A 534 -23.36 -31.90 32.15
CA GLY A 534 -21.93 -31.83 31.88
C GLY A 534 -21.53 -30.73 30.88
N GLN A 535 -20.22 -30.49 30.77
CA GLN A 535 -19.65 -29.38 29.98
C GLN A 535 -19.71 -29.59 28.45
N LYS A 536 -19.99 -30.81 27.98
CA LYS A 536 -20.03 -31.14 26.56
C LYS A 536 -21.12 -32.17 26.26
N VAL A 537 -22.06 -31.81 25.38
CA VAL A 537 -23.11 -32.69 24.84
C VAL A 537 -22.83 -32.97 23.38
N LEU A 538 -22.83 -34.23 23.00
CA LEU A 538 -22.56 -34.74 21.65
C LEU A 538 -23.87 -35.26 21.06
N ILE A 539 -24.34 -34.63 20.00
CA ILE A 539 -25.65 -34.90 19.41
C ILE A 539 -25.48 -35.55 18.04
N GLY A 540 -26.21 -36.63 17.79
CA GLY A 540 -26.15 -37.32 16.50
C GLY A 540 -27.00 -38.57 16.45
N ARG A 541 -26.87 -39.35 15.39
CA ARG A 541 -27.65 -40.59 15.17
C ARG A 541 -26.97 -41.85 15.70
N ASP A 542 -25.67 -41.82 15.92
CA ASP A 542 -24.89 -43.00 16.29
C ASP A 542 -24.54 -42.99 17.79
N PRO A 543 -25.02 -43.96 18.59
CA PRO A 543 -24.78 -44.03 20.02
C PRO A 543 -23.31 -44.34 20.39
N SER A 544 -22.46 -44.74 19.43
CA SER A 544 -21.03 -44.95 19.69
C SER A 544 -20.22 -43.65 19.80
N VAL A 545 -20.74 -42.54 19.24
CA VAL A 545 -20.05 -41.23 19.18
C VAL A 545 -20.89 -40.06 19.70
N SER A 546 -22.16 -40.28 20.00
CA SER A 546 -23.09 -39.26 20.51
C SER A 546 -23.71 -39.68 21.84
N ASN A 547 -23.86 -38.74 22.77
CA ASN A 547 -24.52 -38.97 24.06
C ASN A 547 -26.01 -38.58 24.05
N LEU A 548 -26.43 -37.73 23.11
CA LEU A 548 -27.84 -37.47 22.79
C LEU A 548 -28.14 -38.01 21.39
N VAL A 549 -28.92 -39.08 21.33
CA VAL A 549 -29.08 -39.87 20.11
C VAL A 549 -30.47 -39.68 19.51
N PHE A 550 -30.50 -39.20 18.26
CA PHE A 550 -31.72 -39.05 17.47
C PHE A 550 -31.70 -40.02 16.29
N SER A 551 -32.67 -40.94 16.23
CA SER A 551 -32.62 -42.07 15.28
C SER A 551 -33.01 -41.72 13.83
N ASP A 552 -33.39 -40.47 13.53
CA ASP A 552 -33.81 -40.05 12.19
C ASP A 552 -32.62 -40.10 11.20
N PRO A 553 -32.75 -40.78 10.04
CA PRO A 553 -31.67 -40.90 9.04
C PRO A 553 -31.05 -39.58 8.55
N ARG A 554 -31.77 -38.46 8.65
CA ARG A 554 -31.29 -37.11 8.26
C ARG A 554 -30.40 -36.46 9.32
N VAL A 555 -30.33 -37.06 10.51
CA VAL A 555 -29.33 -36.72 11.52
C VAL A 555 -28.05 -37.52 11.25
N SER A 556 -26.93 -36.82 11.20
CA SER A 556 -25.61 -37.40 10.95
C SER A 556 -25.15 -38.22 12.16
N ARG A 557 -24.27 -39.20 11.95
CA ARG A 557 -23.80 -40.09 13.03
C ARG A 557 -23.24 -39.31 14.23
N TYR A 558 -22.43 -38.29 13.94
CA TYR A 558 -22.02 -37.21 14.82
C TYR A 558 -22.43 -35.91 14.12
N HIS A 559 -23.44 -35.20 14.63
CA HIS A 559 -24.10 -34.12 13.91
C HIS A 559 -23.66 -32.75 14.42
N CYS A 560 -23.78 -32.52 15.72
CA CYS A 560 -23.36 -31.29 16.35
C CYS A 560 -22.95 -31.54 17.80
N ARG A 561 -22.31 -30.55 18.41
CA ARG A 561 -22.03 -30.57 19.86
C ARG A 561 -22.38 -29.23 20.50
N ILE A 562 -22.79 -29.29 21.75
CA ILE A 562 -22.97 -28.11 22.61
C ILE A 562 -21.89 -28.17 23.69
N ILE A 563 -21.16 -27.07 23.88
CA ILE A 563 -20.17 -26.91 24.94
C ILE A 563 -20.59 -25.78 25.87
N GLU A 564 -20.48 -26.00 27.18
CA GLU A 564 -20.48 -24.93 28.19
C GLU A 564 -19.07 -24.32 28.24
N GLU A 565 -18.93 -23.06 27.84
CA GLU A 565 -17.69 -22.30 27.89
C GLU A 565 -17.36 -21.88 29.33
N ALA A 566 -16.11 -21.46 29.58
CA ALA A 566 -15.63 -21.13 30.93
C ALA A 566 -16.38 -19.96 31.59
N ASP A 567 -17.06 -19.13 30.80
CA ASP A 567 -17.91 -18.01 31.25
C ASP A 567 -19.36 -18.43 31.53
N GLY A 568 -19.71 -19.71 31.35
CA GLY A 568 -21.06 -20.26 31.53
C GLY A 568 -21.97 -20.11 30.31
N ALA A 569 -21.48 -19.56 29.19
CA ALA A 569 -22.23 -19.52 27.94
C ALA A 569 -22.26 -20.90 27.28
N PHE A 570 -23.36 -21.25 26.62
CA PHE A 570 -23.44 -22.48 25.83
C PHE A 570 -23.20 -22.16 24.36
N ARG A 571 -22.30 -22.89 23.71
CA ARG A 571 -22.03 -22.73 22.27
C ARG A 571 -22.26 -24.02 21.52
N ILE A 572 -23.04 -23.96 20.44
CA ILE A 572 -23.27 -25.08 19.53
C ILE A 572 -22.31 -25.02 18.33
N TYR A 573 -21.84 -26.18 17.89
CA TYR A 573 -21.01 -26.35 16.71
C TYR A 573 -21.61 -27.45 15.84
N ASP A 574 -21.78 -27.18 14.55
CA ASP A 574 -22.03 -28.22 13.55
C ASP A 574 -20.73 -28.99 13.27
N GLU A 575 -20.79 -30.32 13.27
CA GLU A 575 -19.61 -31.19 13.12
C GLU A 575 -19.47 -31.71 11.69
N GLY A 576 -19.84 -30.87 10.71
CA GLY A 576 -19.84 -31.21 9.29
C GLY A 576 -21.03 -32.09 8.93
N SER A 577 -22.19 -31.79 9.50
CA SER A 577 -23.37 -32.60 9.28
C SER A 577 -23.92 -32.47 7.86
N THR A 578 -24.57 -33.53 7.38
CA THR A 578 -25.10 -33.57 6.00
C THR A 578 -26.26 -32.60 5.79
N SER A 579 -27.07 -32.39 6.82
CA SER A 579 -28.27 -31.52 6.75
C SER A 579 -28.00 -30.10 7.29
N GLY A 580 -26.85 -29.87 7.92
CA GLY A 580 -26.53 -28.65 8.66
C GLY A 580 -27.27 -28.56 10.01
N THR A 581 -26.67 -27.81 10.93
CA THR A 581 -27.30 -27.36 12.18
C THR A 581 -27.66 -25.88 12.05
N TYR A 582 -28.88 -25.51 12.44
CA TYR A 582 -29.35 -24.13 12.40
C TYR A 582 -29.79 -23.68 13.79
N VAL A 583 -29.61 -22.41 14.11
CA VAL A 583 -30.15 -21.76 15.32
C VAL A 583 -30.98 -20.56 14.87
N ASN A 584 -32.26 -20.54 15.22
CA ASN A 584 -33.23 -19.53 14.78
C ASN A 584 -33.22 -19.34 13.25
N PHE A 585 -33.19 -20.45 12.50
CA PHE A 585 -33.07 -20.52 11.03
C PHE A 585 -31.76 -19.99 10.42
N GLU A 586 -30.78 -19.58 11.23
CA GLU A 586 -29.44 -19.23 10.74
C GLU A 586 -28.48 -20.45 10.84
N PRO A 587 -27.71 -20.76 9.79
CA PRO A 587 -26.78 -21.89 9.82
C PRO A 587 -25.61 -21.63 10.79
N VAL A 588 -25.29 -22.62 11.61
CA VAL A 588 -24.16 -22.55 12.55
C VAL A 588 -22.85 -22.59 11.76
N GLY A 589 -22.12 -21.47 11.74
CA GLY A 589 -20.83 -21.36 11.06
C GLY A 589 -19.70 -22.13 11.77
N MET A 590 -18.54 -22.24 11.10
CA MET A 590 -17.37 -23.01 11.58
C MET A 590 -16.84 -22.59 12.98
N ARG A 591 -17.15 -21.37 13.44
CA ARG A 591 -16.76 -20.87 14.78
C ARG A 591 -17.74 -21.27 15.90
N GLY A 592 -18.85 -21.92 15.55
CA GLY A 592 -19.95 -22.21 16.47
C GLY A 592 -20.73 -20.96 16.88
N GLN A 593 -21.96 -21.15 17.34
CA GLN A 593 -22.90 -20.08 17.71
C GLN A 593 -23.23 -20.14 19.20
N ILE A 594 -23.15 -19.00 19.90
CA ILE A 594 -23.58 -18.91 21.30
C ILE A 594 -25.09 -19.02 21.33
N LEU A 595 -25.59 -19.95 22.14
CA LEU A 595 -27.00 -20.17 22.43
C LEU A 595 -27.46 -19.24 23.55
N LYS A 596 -28.60 -18.59 23.32
CA LYS A 596 -29.37 -17.86 24.32
C LYS A 596 -30.60 -18.69 24.69
N SER A 597 -31.13 -18.47 25.89
CA SER A 597 -32.40 -19.10 26.27
C SER A 597 -33.49 -18.74 25.25
N ASP A 598 -34.33 -19.73 24.96
CA ASP A 598 -35.40 -19.74 23.94
C ASP A 598 -34.94 -19.85 22.47
N ASP A 599 -33.64 -19.97 22.20
CA ASP A 599 -33.14 -20.26 20.85
C ASP A 599 -33.64 -21.61 20.34
N VAL A 600 -34.10 -21.66 19.09
CA VAL A 600 -34.55 -22.90 18.43
C VAL A 600 -33.43 -23.46 17.57
N ILE A 601 -32.95 -24.64 17.92
CA ILE A 601 -31.94 -25.40 17.21
C ILE A 601 -32.63 -26.41 16.29
N ASN A 602 -32.34 -26.37 14.99
CA ASN A 602 -32.83 -27.37 14.02
C ASN A 602 -31.70 -28.30 13.58
N ILE A 603 -31.95 -29.61 13.70
CA ILE A 603 -31.06 -30.71 13.33
C ILE A 603 -31.85 -31.66 12.43
N GLY A 604 -31.70 -31.50 11.12
CA GLY A 604 -32.58 -32.17 10.14
C GLY A 604 -34.05 -31.81 10.42
N PRO A 605 -34.95 -32.81 10.63
CA PRO A 605 -36.37 -32.57 10.91
C PRO A 605 -36.69 -32.29 12.39
N ILE A 606 -35.69 -32.25 13.27
CA ILE A 606 -35.88 -32.12 14.71
C ILE A 606 -35.59 -30.68 15.12
N GLY A 607 -36.58 -30.03 15.74
CA GLY A 607 -36.45 -28.71 16.35
C GLY A 607 -36.35 -28.82 17.87
N LEU A 608 -35.33 -28.22 18.46
CA LEU A 608 -35.01 -28.24 19.89
C LEU A 608 -34.90 -26.80 20.40
N ARG A 609 -35.78 -26.38 21.30
CA ARG A 609 -35.62 -25.10 22.00
C ARG A 609 -34.64 -25.26 23.16
N PHE A 610 -33.63 -24.38 23.21
CA PHE A 610 -32.65 -24.33 24.28
C PHE A 610 -33.16 -23.44 25.42
N GLU A 611 -33.22 -23.95 26.64
CA GLU A 611 -33.67 -23.21 27.82
C GLU A 611 -32.56 -23.21 28.89
N LEU A 612 -32.18 -22.04 29.38
CA LEU A 612 -31.29 -21.92 30.54
C LEU A 612 -32.10 -22.17 31.83
N LEU A 613 -31.55 -22.98 32.73
CA LEU A 613 -32.20 -23.31 34.00
C LEU A 613 -31.69 -22.40 35.11
N ASP A 614 -32.50 -21.41 35.50
CA ASP A 614 -32.26 -20.62 36.70
C ASP A 614 -32.61 -21.44 37.95
N ASN A 615 -31.64 -22.27 38.40
CA ASN A 615 -31.67 -23.13 39.60
C ASN A 615 -32.52 -24.44 39.47
N PRO A 616 -32.04 -25.63 39.90
CA PRO A 616 -32.55 -26.91 39.43
C PRO A 616 -33.54 -27.57 40.39
N THR A 617 -34.73 -27.93 39.94
CA THR A 617 -35.47 -29.11 40.44
C THR A 617 -36.66 -29.42 39.54
N VAL A 618 -36.61 -30.54 38.81
CA VAL A 618 -37.83 -31.24 38.39
C VAL A 618 -37.64 -32.73 38.68
N PRO A 619 -38.47 -33.36 39.55
CA PRO A 619 -38.43 -34.79 39.79
C PRO A 619 -39.07 -35.56 38.61
N TYR A 620 -38.44 -36.66 38.24
CA TYR A 620 -38.98 -37.68 37.34
C TYR A 620 -40.31 -38.25 37.86
N GLN A 621 -41.38 -38.17 37.06
CA GLN A 621 -42.60 -38.97 37.23
C GLN A 621 -42.78 -39.91 36.01
N PRO A 622 -42.98 -41.22 36.23
CA PRO A 622 -43.22 -42.16 35.14
C PRO A 622 -44.71 -42.33 34.80
N MET A 623 -44.95 -42.58 33.51
CA MET A 623 -46.03 -43.35 32.88
C MET A 623 -47.37 -42.68 32.47
N MET A 624 -47.72 -43.02 31.22
CA MET A 624 -49.02 -43.46 30.66
C MET A 624 -49.82 -42.53 29.72
N ARG A 625 -49.87 -42.98 28.46
CA ARG A 625 -50.96 -43.00 27.44
C ARG A 625 -51.75 -41.70 27.11
N SER A 626 -51.60 -41.28 25.85
CA SER A 626 -52.61 -41.02 24.77
C SER A 626 -54.06 -40.60 25.10
N PRO A 627 -54.85 -40.04 24.15
CA PRO A 627 -54.54 -39.50 22.80
C PRO A 627 -55.32 -38.20 22.42
N ALA A 628 -55.20 -37.79 21.15
CA ALA A 628 -56.23 -37.13 20.32
C ALA A 628 -56.53 -35.64 20.60
N THR A 629 -56.91 -34.75 19.68
CA THR A 629 -57.02 -34.64 18.21
C THR A 629 -57.42 -33.17 17.96
N ASP A 630 -57.23 -32.69 16.73
CA ASP A 630 -58.04 -31.68 16.05
C ASP A 630 -57.91 -30.17 16.37
N ASP A 631 -57.34 -29.49 15.37
CA ASP A 631 -58.03 -28.57 14.45
C ASP A 631 -58.44 -27.14 14.84
N THR A 632 -57.97 -26.24 13.96
CA THR A 632 -58.65 -25.07 13.35
C THR A 632 -58.81 -23.78 14.18
N VAL A 633 -58.16 -22.67 13.80
CA VAL A 633 -58.48 -21.66 12.75
C VAL A 633 -59.52 -20.61 13.18
N GLY A 634 -59.15 -19.34 12.98
CA GLY A 634 -60.01 -18.13 13.02
C GLY A 634 -59.44 -17.07 13.97
N GLY A 635 -59.09 -15.84 13.59
CA GLY A 635 -59.57 -14.98 12.50
C GLY A 635 -60.32 -13.78 13.10
N TYR A 636 -60.06 -12.57 12.56
CA TYR A 636 -60.74 -11.27 12.83
C TYR A 636 -60.34 -10.54 14.14
N ASP A 637 -60.19 -9.21 14.24
CA ASP A 637 -60.29 -8.09 13.29
C ASP A 637 -59.84 -6.76 13.98
N ASP A 638 -59.50 -5.79 13.14
CA ASP A 638 -59.90 -4.37 13.20
C ASP A 638 -59.19 -3.29 14.08
N ALA A 639 -59.29 -2.08 13.50
CA ALA A 639 -59.00 -0.71 13.94
C ALA A 639 -57.55 -0.20 13.78
N SER A 640 -57.15 0.54 12.73
CA SER A 640 -57.61 1.86 12.17
C SER A 640 -57.14 3.09 12.96
N VAL A 641 -56.91 4.20 12.21
CA VAL A 641 -56.62 5.60 12.62
C VAL A 641 -55.13 5.97 12.67
N ASP A 642 -54.60 7.02 12.05
CA ASP A 642 -54.95 7.99 10.99
C ASP A 642 -53.60 8.71 10.67
N ALA A 643 -53.26 8.93 9.39
CA ALA A 643 -53.21 10.23 8.70
C ALA A 643 -52.15 11.23 9.28
N ASP A 644 -51.25 11.86 8.52
CA ASP A 644 -51.42 12.54 7.23
C ASP A 644 -50.11 12.53 6.40
N ASP A 645 -50.28 12.29 5.10
CA ASP A 645 -49.39 12.61 3.99
C ASP A 645 -49.74 14.02 3.47
N ASP A 646 -48.74 14.80 3.04
CA ASP A 646 -48.92 15.89 2.08
C ASP A 646 -47.77 15.83 1.05
N ASP A 647 -48.11 15.23 -0.08
CA ASP A 647 -47.67 15.41 -1.47
C ASP A 647 -47.30 16.87 -1.83
N LEU A 648 -46.59 17.28 -2.89
CA LEU A 648 -45.96 16.73 -4.09
C LEU A 648 -45.20 17.92 -4.71
N ASP A 649 -44.09 17.72 -5.43
CA ASP A 649 -44.02 18.16 -6.82
C ASP A 649 -42.76 17.68 -7.56
N ASP A 650 -43.04 17.34 -8.81
CA ASP A 650 -42.33 16.50 -9.76
C ASP A 650 -41.53 17.36 -10.76
N ASN A 651 -40.38 16.86 -11.23
CA ASN A 651 -40.07 16.94 -12.65
C ASN A 651 -38.91 16.03 -13.07
N THR A 652 -39.28 15.01 -13.84
CA THR A 652 -38.43 14.07 -14.54
C THR A 652 -38.40 14.43 -16.04
N VAL A 653 -37.21 14.51 -16.67
CA VAL A 653 -37.07 14.29 -18.13
C VAL A 653 -35.78 13.50 -18.44
N ILE A 654 -35.98 12.37 -19.12
CA ILE A 654 -35.02 11.43 -19.70
C ILE A 654 -34.58 11.90 -21.09
N GLN A 655 -33.29 11.74 -21.46
CA GLN A 655 -32.92 11.31 -22.82
C GLN A 655 -31.51 10.67 -22.92
N GLN A 656 -31.48 9.55 -23.66
CA GLN A 656 -30.37 8.68 -24.00
C GLN A 656 -29.55 9.20 -25.20
N MET A 657 -28.28 8.79 -25.35
CA MET A 657 -27.62 8.28 -26.58
C MET A 657 -26.11 8.06 -26.32
N GLN A 658 -25.62 6.82 -26.30
CA GLN A 658 -25.03 6.02 -27.41
C GLN A 658 -23.49 6.04 -27.44
N ARG A 659 -22.90 4.83 -27.24
CA ARG A 659 -21.51 4.45 -27.52
C ARG A 659 -21.36 4.00 -28.98
N PRO A 660 -20.21 4.18 -29.65
CA PRO A 660 -19.90 3.43 -30.86
C PRO A 660 -19.00 2.21 -30.57
N LYS A 661 -19.28 1.12 -31.29
CA LYS A 661 -18.48 -0.11 -31.40
C LYS A 661 -17.37 0.08 -32.44
N ARG A 662 -16.30 -0.68 -32.22
CA ARG A 662 -15.15 -0.94 -33.09
C ARG A 662 -15.54 -1.39 -34.51
N SER A 663 -14.75 -0.95 -35.48
CA SER A 663 -14.23 -1.74 -36.61
C SER A 663 -12.75 -1.46 -36.74
#